data_AF-A0A7X4B3P3-F1
#
_entry.id   AF-A0A7X4B3P3-F1
#
_cell.length_a   1.000
_cell.length_b   1.000
_cell.length_c   1.000
_cell.angle_alpha   90.00
_cell.angle_beta   90.00
_cell.angle_gamma   90.00
#
_symmetry.space_group_name_H-M   'P 1'
#
loop_
_entity.id
_entity.type
_entity.pdbx_description
1 polymer ?
#
loop_
_entity_poly.entity_id
_entity_poly.type
_entity_poly.pdbx_seq_one_letter_code
_entity_poly.pdbx_strand_id
1 'polypeptide(L)'
;MNQEMIAKNIVMKIGGIPLFYFPAIRRDLRKDKVAKIVVRVGTDSYQGPNISIIYPFLRQRRYDAAILYDRSARRGQGFGFEGKYRFNDTKFREIYIPIPPDATPAQRTKLKEKAEMLHDQLEGDYDRYWLKQLFLEYQITEEDANRAKEEADKIHQQLNEENAKFSEIAQRESDHTDTRYEGGDMGFLTQGETNQEGEPILDPILDEAAFSLKEGEISNVLRTDTSFHILKVQRILDVYGEKEIRLSRIDIAVTASNETQQKVREIATDIHKRAIAGETFEKLAQEFTEAELSEINEGKGLPLNEMASGWQYSVRRLEKPGDITERNPVFSPEGLYIFQLIKKNETPTFEEIAEEFEAEWETFQAEVLATPDEEEKATDTDNVQENEEKNNQPQPTSNGKEQNITSENSDKTEETTDEVTTDSSDNEEDMTAETDEHDSQLQSEPPEDDTIDKSDQSTETEEINIGSENGEEEEEKIEVYRKHGFRGRWEDHRQVASEAQSLYAGEYSRLIDTKESYHILKVDRKRSYYGDIYLYGADEYSFSRQDATRIGRRWNMRWGHRQSFFTPWDSKKDGRRPISFVGRTAWRAEHYREELKLPNESSINSFGIITYGAAFSAASDKDIDEDGNLRFSRETIGDFTGRLEVRHVHDFSDENNTALQKLPQLTLNFSRMRFSRLPLFENINDGLVSISEKAKTDIPFLSVFAIPTLEDTSFDMDIEFGNFYRQTYRNKFKEVEKDIFLQSIDLGFDLRKQSNLFITPLRELKISANLNTNVIWHAKDQEKNRNIIRGVYSIRTQATNTLFRIYSTRFIPGVRKLRHEMQSSLTFDYQPPIDANENLYPFGPSTYFFERKRLTYNFNTNIEIKTRRSQSAHRIFHFDTRLTADFTEFEALYRRKYEPIESDFTIIPLPSRNLNMTVRLTHDPNPHPDDGQQFKMVGIRTNIRYTRKSWNVSLGNSFSKRHTSIRAARSMTANGRYRFGKDLEFDFSLIYYPIERQFYSQRISINRNLHDWNLRISWSRVGIKRDPPFDNVRQDFTFQVNLIGEPAVSTGIGYDATTETWGLHTLPAGVPYNAFGTGNSLGRSFF
;
A
#
# COMPACT_ATOMS: atom_id res chain seq x y z
N MET A 1 13.49 -22.01 31.10
CA MET A 1 13.31 -21.34 32.41
C MET A 1 12.11 -20.40 32.32
N ASN A 2 11.14 -20.51 33.23
CA ASN A 2 9.94 -19.66 33.31
C ASN A 2 9.77 -19.13 34.75
N GLN A 3 10.87 -18.61 35.33
CA GLN A 3 11.03 -18.37 36.77
C GLN A 3 11.62 -16.98 37.04
N GLU A 4 11.49 -16.49 38.28
CA GLU A 4 11.97 -15.17 38.68
C GLU A 4 13.43 -15.22 39.14
N MET A 5 14.35 -14.61 38.38
CA MET A 5 15.77 -14.54 38.73
C MET A 5 15.99 -13.45 39.77
N ILE A 6 16.45 -13.83 40.97
CA ILE A 6 16.84 -12.90 42.04
C ILE A 6 18.31 -13.11 42.38
N ALA A 7 19.18 -12.36 41.70
CA ALA A 7 20.61 -12.37 41.98
C ALA A 7 20.92 -11.27 43.02
N LYS A 8 21.37 -11.68 44.20
CA LYS A 8 21.72 -10.80 45.33
C LYS A 8 23.22 -10.51 45.35
N ASN A 9 23.61 -9.39 45.96
CA ASN A 9 25.01 -8.99 46.20
C ASN A 9 25.90 -8.97 44.94
N ILE A 10 25.35 -8.56 43.79
CA ILE A 10 26.05 -8.59 42.50
C ILE A 10 27.13 -7.50 42.49
N VAL A 11 28.40 -7.94 42.48
CA VAL A 11 29.55 -7.05 42.29
C VAL A 11 29.97 -7.11 40.83
N MET A 12 29.63 -6.08 40.04
CA MET A 12 30.16 -5.92 38.69
C MET A 12 31.65 -5.55 38.79
N LYS A 13 32.52 -6.42 38.27
CA LYS A 13 33.98 -6.25 38.28
C LYS A 13 34.53 -6.10 36.87
N ILE A 14 35.51 -5.20 36.69
CA ILE A 14 36.31 -5.09 35.46
C ILE A 14 37.78 -5.09 35.86
N GLY A 15 38.60 -5.94 35.24
CA GLY A 15 40.00 -6.12 35.65
C GLY A 15 40.17 -6.62 37.10
N GLY A 16 39.16 -7.29 37.66
CA GLY A 16 39.12 -7.70 39.07
C GLY A 16 38.66 -6.62 40.05
N ILE A 17 38.65 -5.35 39.65
CA ILE A 17 38.26 -4.21 40.49
C ILE A 17 36.72 -4.16 40.61
N PRO A 18 36.14 -4.11 41.83
CA PRO A 18 34.70 -3.91 42.03
C PRO A 18 34.29 -2.49 41.64
N LEU A 19 33.37 -2.36 40.70
CA LEU A 19 32.99 -1.09 40.08
C LEU A 19 31.57 -0.66 40.48
N PHE A 20 30.64 -1.61 40.54
CA PHE A 20 29.29 -1.39 41.08
C PHE A 20 28.85 -2.59 41.93
N TYR A 21 28.16 -2.31 43.04
CA TYR A 21 27.49 -3.30 43.89
C TYR A 21 25.99 -3.10 43.82
N PHE A 22 25.25 -4.13 43.39
CA PHE A 22 23.80 -4.15 43.42
C PHE A 22 23.35 -5.13 44.53
N PRO A 23 22.69 -4.65 45.60
CA PRO A 23 22.27 -5.52 46.70
C PRO A 23 21.29 -6.62 46.24
N ALA A 24 20.45 -6.31 45.26
CA ALA A 24 19.77 -7.31 44.43
C ALA A 24 19.44 -6.75 43.04
N ILE A 25 19.49 -7.62 42.02
CA ILE A 25 18.77 -7.44 40.76
C ILE A 25 17.71 -8.55 40.69
N ARG A 26 16.46 -8.13 40.46
CA ARG A 26 15.28 -9.00 40.37
C ARG A 26 14.70 -8.89 38.96
N ARG A 27 14.87 -9.94 38.16
CA ARG A 27 14.40 -10.03 36.78
C ARG A 27 13.40 -11.18 36.67
N ASP A 28 12.13 -10.86 36.47
CA ASP A 28 11.16 -11.87 36.10
C ASP A 28 11.45 -12.33 34.66
N LEU A 29 11.55 -13.65 34.44
CA LEU A 29 11.71 -14.26 33.12
C LEU A 29 10.41 -14.91 32.62
N ARG A 30 9.32 -14.80 33.39
CA ARG A 30 7.99 -15.24 32.96
C ARG A 30 7.49 -14.33 31.83
N LYS A 31 7.03 -14.94 30.73
CA LYS A 31 6.61 -14.22 29.51
C LYS A 31 5.55 -13.14 29.76
N ASP A 32 4.69 -13.38 30.76
CA ASP A 32 3.46 -12.60 31.00
C ASP A 32 3.51 -11.74 32.27
N LYS A 33 4.65 -11.68 32.98
CA LYS A 33 4.80 -10.86 34.19
C LYS A 33 5.56 -9.56 33.92
N VAL A 34 5.07 -8.47 34.51
CA VAL A 34 5.69 -7.14 34.40
C VAL A 34 7.01 -7.11 35.18
N ALA A 35 8.05 -6.52 34.60
CA ALA A 35 9.33 -6.30 35.28
C ALA A 35 9.14 -5.28 36.42
N LYS A 36 9.13 -5.77 37.67
CA LYS A 36 8.71 -5.01 38.87
C LYS A 36 9.43 -3.67 39.05
N ILE A 37 10.71 -3.59 38.70
CA ILE A 37 11.47 -2.33 38.59
C ILE A 37 12.44 -2.51 37.40
N VAL A 38 12.54 -1.51 36.54
CA VAL A 38 13.59 -1.43 35.51
C VAL A 38 14.58 -0.35 35.91
N VAL A 39 15.81 -0.76 36.24
CA VAL A 39 16.92 0.16 36.55
C VAL A 39 17.89 0.18 35.38
N ARG A 40 18.24 1.37 34.91
CA ARG A 40 19.31 1.62 33.93
C ARG A 40 20.39 2.46 34.62
N VAL A 41 21.65 2.08 34.51
CA VAL A 41 22.79 2.84 35.04
C VAL A 41 23.88 2.98 33.98
N GLY A 42 24.55 4.12 34.00
CA GLY A 42 25.65 4.40 33.08
C GLY A 42 26.46 5.62 33.50
N THR A 43 27.37 6.01 32.62
CA THR A 43 28.02 7.32 32.65
C THR A 43 27.99 7.88 31.22
N ASP A 44 27.76 9.18 31.04
CA ASP A 44 27.98 9.83 29.75
C ASP A 44 28.58 11.25 29.90
N SER A 45 29.15 11.79 28.83
CA SER A 45 29.87 13.07 28.84
C SER A 45 28.98 14.30 29.11
N TYR A 46 27.67 14.21 28.83
CA TYR A 46 26.69 15.26 29.11
C TYR A 46 26.13 15.12 30.53
N GLN A 47 25.72 13.91 30.93
CA GLN A 47 24.98 13.64 32.16
C GLN A 47 25.87 13.30 33.36
N GLY A 48 27.12 12.92 33.12
CA GLY A 48 27.98 12.28 34.10
C GLY A 48 27.46 10.87 34.43
N PRO A 49 27.80 10.31 35.61
CA PRO A 49 27.11 9.14 36.14
C PRO A 49 25.61 9.38 36.24
N ASN A 50 24.81 8.42 35.75
CA ASN A 50 23.36 8.48 35.78
C ASN A 50 22.70 7.15 36.20
N ILE A 51 21.49 7.27 36.72
CA ILE A 51 20.57 6.19 37.05
C ILE A 51 19.16 6.61 36.62
N SER A 52 18.43 5.69 35.99
CA SER A 52 17.03 5.82 35.60
C SER A 52 16.27 4.63 36.16
N ILE A 53 15.18 4.90 36.88
CA ILE A 53 14.34 3.92 37.54
C ILE A 53 12.92 4.07 36.98
N ILE A 54 12.43 3.03 36.34
CA ILE A 54 11.08 2.95 35.78
C ILE A 54 10.31 1.91 36.59
N TYR A 55 9.19 2.32 37.17
CA TYR A 55 8.27 1.47 37.94
C TYR A 55 6.95 1.31 37.16
N PRO A 56 6.84 0.30 36.29
CA PRO A 56 5.60 -0.02 35.58
C PRO A 56 4.61 -0.70 36.54
N PHE A 57 3.59 0.03 36.97
CA PHE A 57 2.64 -0.44 37.97
C PHE A 57 1.35 -1.01 37.37
N LEU A 58 1.08 -0.74 36.09
CA LEU A 58 -0.08 -1.23 35.37
C LEU A 58 0.32 -1.50 33.91
N ARG A 59 0.11 -2.71 33.40
CA ARG A 59 0.52 -3.08 32.03
C ARG A 59 -0.33 -4.21 31.48
N GLN A 60 -1.44 -3.85 30.85
CA GLN A 60 -2.41 -4.76 30.23
C GLN A 60 -2.61 -4.38 28.75
N ARG A 61 -3.30 -5.21 27.97
CA ARG A 61 -3.36 -5.05 26.49
C ARG A 61 -4.03 -3.74 26.03
N ARG A 62 -4.95 -3.17 26.83
CA ARG A 62 -5.59 -1.85 26.58
C ARG A 62 -4.84 -0.64 27.16
N TYR A 63 -3.92 -0.82 28.12
CA TYR A 63 -3.28 0.31 28.84
C TYR A 63 -1.95 -0.06 29.52
N ASP A 64 -0.99 0.88 29.51
CA ASP A 64 0.38 0.72 30.02
C ASP A 64 0.77 1.99 30.79
N ALA A 65 1.17 1.87 32.06
CA ALA A 65 1.42 3.00 32.95
C ALA A 65 2.63 2.78 33.86
N ALA A 66 3.52 3.78 33.92
CA ALA A 66 4.76 3.74 34.66
C ALA A 66 5.08 5.05 35.38
N ILE A 67 5.67 4.94 36.56
CA ILE A 67 6.33 6.03 37.27
C ILE A 67 7.81 6.07 36.85
N LEU A 68 8.34 7.26 36.67
CA LEU A 68 9.70 7.54 36.20
C LEU A 68 10.47 8.29 37.29
N TYR A 69 11.70 7.87 37.59
CA TYR A 69 12.66 8.63 38.40
C TYR A 69 14.05 8.56 37.78
N ASP A 70 14.58 9.72 37.40
CA ASP A 70 15.90 9.86 36.80
C ASP A 70 16.81 10.68 37.72
N ARG A 71 18.08 10.31 37.82
CA ARG A 71 19.11 11.07 38.54
C ARG A 71 20.44 10.99 37.82
N SER A 72 21.07 12.13 37.63
CA SER A 72 22.38 12.26 36.98
C SER A 72 23.26 13.30 37.69
N ALA A 73 24.57 13.17 37.55
CA ALA A 73 25.51 14.09 38.18
C ALA A 73 25.50 15.50 37.55
N ARG A 74 25.12 15.64 36.27
CA ARG A 74 25.20 16.90 35.51
C ARG A 74 23.86 17.49 35.04
N ARG A 75 22.76 16.71 35.01
CA ARG A 75 21.39 17.21 34.81
C ARG A 75 20.52 17.14 36.08
N GLY A 76 21.09 16.73 37.21
CA GLY A 76 20.35 16.60 38.47
C GLY A 76 19.27 15.52 38.42
N GLN A 77 18.12 15.79 39.05
CA GLN A 77 17.04 14.82 39.24
C GLN A 77 15.80 15.15 38.39
N GLY A 78 15.06 14.10 38.03
CA GLY A 78 13.76 14.18 37.39
C GLY A 78 12.81 13.10 37.91
N PHE A 79 11.52 13.40 37.87
CA PHE A 79 10.45 12.50 38.28
C PHE A 79 9.22 12.71 37.40
N GLY A 80 8.48 11.64 37.13
CA GLY A 80 7.24 11.76 36.37
C GLY A 80 6.40 10.50 36.28
N PHE A 81 5.41 10.58 35.41
CA PHE A 81 4.43 9.57 35.10
C PHE A 81 4.24 9.52 33.57
N GLU A 82 4.19 8.32 33.01
CA GLU A 82 3.73 8.07 31.65
C GLU A 82 2.61 7.04 31.68
N GLY A 83 1.46 7.38 31.12
CA GLY A 83 0.33 6.49 30.91
C GLY A 83 -0.06 6.47 29.43
N LYS A 84 -0.38 5.28 28.90
CA LYS A 84 -0.80 5.05 27.52
C LYS A 84 -2.07 4.24 27.53
N TYR A 85 -2.99 4.58 26.63
CA TYR A 85 -4.25 3.84 26.43
C TYR A 85 -4.45 3.55 24.95
N ARG A 86 -4.99 2.36 24.65
CA ARG A 86 -5.22 1.88 23.29
C ARG A 86 -6.44 0.96 23.23
N PHE A 87 -7.56 1.55 22.87
CA PHE A 87 -8.80 0.85 22.55
C PHE A 87 -8.95 0.81 21.02
N ASN A 88 -9.25 -0.36 20.48
CA ASN A 88 -9.43 -0.57 19.04
C ASN A 88 -10.38 -1.76 18.88
N ASP A 89 -11.60 -1.54 19.34
CA ASP A 89 -12.55 -2.58 19.67
C ASP A 89 -13.63 -2.62 18.59
N THR A 90 -14.06 -3.83 18.25
CA THR A 90 -15.05 -4.11 17.21
C THR A 90 -16.23 -4.83 17.82
N LYS A 91 -17.43 -4.30 17.60
CA LYS A 91 -18.68 -5.04 17.78
C LYS A 91 -19.01 -5.68 16.44
N PHE A 92 -19.17 -6.99 16.43
CA PHE A 92 -19.49 -7.77 15.25
C PHE A 92 -20.44 -8.91 15.60
N ARG A 93 -21.02 -9.53 14.58
CA ARG A 93 -21.72 -10.81 14.68
C ARG A 93 -21.01 -11.79 13.76
N GLU A 94 -21.09 -13.07 14.03
CA GLU A 94 -20.49 -14.09 13.16
C GLU A 94 -21.44 -15.26 12.93
N ILE A 95 -21.37 -15.82 11.72
CA ILE A 95 -21.74 -17.21 11.44
C ILE A 95 -20.51 -18.03 11.79
N TYR A 96 -20.64 -18.92 12.78
CA TYR A 96 -19.59 -19.77 13.33
C TYR A 96 -19.88 -21.23 12.99
N ILE A 97 -19.02 -21.85 12.19
CA ILE A 97 -19.12 -23.26 11.80
C ILE A 97 -17.98 -24.02 12.50
N PRO A 98 -18.25 -24.79 13.56
CA PRO A 98 -17.22 -25.61 14.22
C PRO A 98 -16.69 -26.69 13.27
N ILE A 99 -15.41 -27.01 13.41
CA ILE A 99 -14.79 -28.19 12.80
C ILE A 99 -14.54 -29.19 13.94
N PRO A 100 -15.24 -30.34 13.99
CA PRO A 100 -14.99 -31.38 14.98
C PRO A 100 -13.51 -31.81 15.01
N PRO A 101 -12.92 -32.13 16.17
CA PRO A 101 -11.50 -32.45 16.27
C PRO A 101 -11.10 -33.61 15.35
N ASP A 102 -11.94 -34.65 15.31
CA ASP A 102 -11.75 -35.87 14.52
C ASP A 102 -12.28 -35.78 13.07
N ALA A 103 -12.72 -34.59 12.62
CA ALA A 103 -13.32 -34.42 11.29
C ALA A 103 -12.38 -34.87 10.16
N THR A 104 -12.86 -35.79 9.33
CA THR A 104 -12.15 -36.31 8.16
C THR A 104 -11.92 -35.23 7.08
N PRO A 105 -10.98 -35.44 6.12
CA PRO A 105 -10.78 -34.50 5.03
C PRO A 105 -12.06 -34.22 4.22
N ALA A 106 -12.89 -35.23 3.97
CA ALA A 106 -14.16 -35.07 3.24
C ALA A 106 -15.18 -34.22 4.02
N GLN A 107 -15.29 -34.43 5.33
CA GLN A 107 -16.16 -33.61 6.20
C GLN A 107 -15.67 -32.17 6.29
N ARG A 108 -14.35 -31.94 6.39
CA ARG A 108 -13.76 -30.60 6.33
C ARG A 108 -14.08 -29.91 5.00
N THR A 109 -14.06 -30.64 3.89
CA THR A 109 -14.50 -30.13 2.58
C THR A 109 -16.00 -29.76 2.60
N LYS A 110 -16.92 -30.65 3.00
CA LYS A 110 -18.37 -30.34 3.11
C LYS A 110 -18.64 -29.08 3.98
N LEU A 111 -18.00 -28.98 5.15
CA LEU A 111 -18.14 -27.82 6.04
C LEU A 111 -17.63 -26.53 5.39
N LYS A 112 -16.51 -26.61 4.67
CA LYS A 112 -15.94 -25.49 3.94
C LYS A 112 -16.80 -25.09 2.74
N GLU A 113 -17.38 -26.03 2.02
CA GLU A 113 -18.26 -25.78 0.87
C GLU A 113 -19.57 -25.09 1.29
N LYS A 114 -20.22 -25.52 2.38
CA LYS A 114 -21.37 -24.77 2.95
C LYS A 114 -20.93 -23.37 3.42
N ALA A 115 -19.74 -23.22 4.00
CA ALA A 115 -19.20 -21.92 4.42
C ALA A 115 -18.84 -20.99 3.24
N GLU A 116 -18.40 -21.54 2.11
CA GLU A 116 -18.18 -20.78 0.87
C GLU A 116 -19.52 -20.41 0.23
N MET A 117 -20.49 -21.32 0.14
CA MET A 117 -21.85 -21.04 -0.32
C MET A 117 -22.54 -19.92 0.48
N LEU A 118 -22.46 -19.97 1.82
CA LEU A 118 -22.98 -18.90 2.70
C LEU A 118 -22.23 -17.57 2.53
N HIS A 119 -20.95 -17.60 2.14
CA HIS A 119 -20.20 -16.38 1.82
C HIS A 119 -20.56 -15.81 0.43
N ASP A 120 -20.74 -16.67 -0.57
CA ASP A 120 -21.14 -16.27 -1.91
C ASP A 120 -22.54 -15.63 -1.89
N GLN A 121 -23.48 -16.22 -1.16
CA GLN A 121 -24.80 -15.63 -0.86
C GLN A 121 -24.71 -14.21 -0.28
N LEU A 122 -23.60 -13.83 0.36
CA LEU A 122 -23.38 -12.49 0.92
C LEU A 122 -22.66 -11.51 -0.03
N GLU A 123 -21.94 -11.94 -1.07
CA GLU A 123 -21.10 -11.02 -1.88
C GLU A 123 -21.91 -9.99 -2.69
N GLY A 124 -23.24 -10.13 -2.78
CA GLY A 124 -24.16 -9.01 -3.07
C GLY A 124 -24.15 -8.49 -4.51
N ASP A 125 -23.53 -9.23 -5.42
CA ASP A 125 -23.69 -9.08 -6.87
C ASP A 125 -24.54 -10.26 -7.46
N TYR A 126 -25.30 -10.94 -6.60
CA TYR A 126 -26.18 -12.10 -6.89
C TYR A 126 -27.68 -11.77 -6.97
N ASP A 127 -28.08 -10.50 -6.88
CA ASP A 127 -29.47 -10.06 -7.13
C ASP A 127 -29.99 -10.75 -8.40
N ARG A 128 -31.06 -11.55 -8.27
CA ARG A 128 -31.55 -12.40 -9.38
C ARG A 128 -32.63 -11.65 -10.14
N TYR A 129 -32.37 -11.44 -11.43
CA TYR A 129 -33.28 -10.74 -12.34
C TYR A 129 -34.00 -11.75 -13.22
N TRP A 130 -35.32 -11.65 -13.27
CA TRP A 130 -36.17 -12.25 -14.30
C TRP A 130 -36.42 -11.19 -15.36
N LEU A 131 -35.95 -11.43 -16.58
CA LEU A 131 -35.95 -10.45 -17.67
C LEU A 131 -36.61 -11.02 -18.92
N LYS A 132 -37.46 -10.20 -19.55
CA LYS A 132 -37.79 -10.34 -20.98
C LYS A 132 -36.71 -9.64 -21.78
N GLN A 133 -36.31 -10.24 -22.90
CA GLN A 133 -35.44 -9.62 -23.88
C GLN A 133 -36.14 -9.54 -25.24
N LEU A 134 -36.01 -8.40 -25.91
CA LEU A 134 -36.12 -8.32 -27.36
C LEU A 134 -34.70 -8.33 -27.91
N PHE A 135 -34.35 -9.35 -28.68
CA PHE A 135 -33.06 -9.47 -29.35
C PHE A 135 -33.22 -9.17 -30.83
N LEU A 136 -32.37 -8.29 -31.36
CA LEU A 136 -32.27 -7.99 -32.78
C LEU A 136 -30.90 -8.44 -33.29
N GLU A 137 -30.87 -9.62 -33.90
CA GLU A 137 -29.68 -10.22 -34.52
C GLU A 137 -29.22 -9.41 -35.74
N TYR A 138 -27.90 -9.24 -35.91
CA TYR A 138 -27.36 -8.69 -37.15
C TYR A 138 -27.40 -9.73 -38.28
N GLN A 139 -28.45 -9.67 -39.11
CA GLN A 139 -28.57 -10.52 -40.30
C GLN A 139 -27.37 -10.36 -41.25
N ILE A 140 -26.49 -11.37 -41.28
CA ILE A 140 -25.28 -11.41 -42.11
C ILE A 140 -25.67 -11.48 -43.59
N THR A 141 -25.20 -10.52 -44.39
CA THR A 141 -25.47 -10.50 -45.84
C THR A 141 -24.40 -11.26 -46.64
N GLU A 142 -24.71 -11.61 -47.90
CA GLU A 142 -23.67 -12.12 -48.81
C GLU A 142 -22.56 -11.08 -49.06
N GLU A 143 -22.85 -9.77 -48.95
CA GLU A 143 -21.83 -8.72 -49.06
C GLU A 143 -20.88 -8.72 -47.84
N ASP A 144 -21.40 -9.01 -46.64
CA ASP A 144 -20.59 -9.18 -45.42
C ASP A 144 -19.67 -10.40 -45.52
N ALA A 145 -20.20 -11.52 -46.02
CA ALA A 145 -19.41 -12.72 -46.29
C ALA A 145 -18.35 -12.49 -47.39
N ASN A 146 -18.68 -11.76 -48.46
CA ASN A 146 -17.71 -11.40 -49.49
C ASN A 146 -16.62 -10.45 -48.97
N ARG A 147 -16.96 -9.49 -48.09
CA ARG A 147 -15.99 -8.61 -47.43
C ARG A 147 -15.01 -9.38 -46.55
N ALA A 148 -15.51 -10.26 -45.68
CA ALA A 148 -14.66 -11.11 -44.83
C ALA A 148 -13.79 -12.06 -45.68
N LYS A 149 -14.32 -12.54 -46.81
CA LYS A 149 -13.55 -13.31 -47.79
C LYS A 149 -12.44 -12.49 -48.46
N GLU A 150 -12.70 -11.26 -48.92
CA GLU A 150 -11.67 -10.40 -49.52
C GLU A 150 -10.54 -10.09 -48.52
N GLU A 151 -10.87 -9.92 -47.24
CA GLU A 151 -9.91 -9.77 -46.15
C GLU A 151 -9.06 -11.05 -45.95
N ALA A 152 -9.71 -12.22 -45.90
CA ALA A 152 -9.01 -13.50 -45.82
C ALA A 152 -8.16 -13.80 -47.07
N ASP A 153 -8.63 -13.54 -48.28
CA ASP A 153 -7.88 -13.69 -49.54
C ASP A 153 -6.65 -12.76 -49.58
N LYS A 154 -6.77 -11.54 -49.07
CA LYS A 154 -5.68 -10.55 -48.91
C LYS A 154 -4.66 -10.98 -47.84
N ILE A 155 -5.09 -11.64 -46.78
CA ILE A 155 -4.21 -12.22 -45.75
C ILE A 155 -3.51 -13.47 -46.30
N HIS A 156 -4.22 -14.33 -47.03
CA HIS A 156 -3.65 -15.48 -47.74
C HIS A 156 -2.61 -15.05 -48.79
N GLN A 157 -2.83 -13.94 -49.50
CA GLN A 157 -1.82 -13.34 -50.39
C GLN A 157 -0.58 -12.89 -49.62
N GLN A 158 -0.73 -12.15 -48.51
CA GLN A 158 0.41 -11.75 -47.66
C GLN A 158 1.20 -12.95 -47.10
N LEU A 159 0.51 -14.05 -46.76
CA LEU A 159 1.14 -15.28 -46.26
C LEU A 159 1.99 -16.03 -47.31
N ASN A 160 1.80 -15.73 -48.59
CA ASN A 160 2.55 -16.29 -49.71
C ASN A 160 3.72 -15.38 -50.20
N GLU A 161 3.95 -14.23 -49.56
CA GLU A 161 5.10 -13.37 -49.88
C GLU A 161 6.44 -13.94 -49.36
N GLU A 162 7.54 -13.72 -50.09
CA GLU A 162 8.87 -14.17 -49.65
C GLU A 162 9.25 -13.54 -48.29
N ASN A 163 9.46 -14.40 -47.28
CA ASN A 163 9.77 -14.08 -45.88
C ASN A 163 8.58 -13.68 -44.98
N ALA A 164 7.34 -13.83 -45.43
CA ALA A 164 6.16 -13.70 -44.56
C ALA A 164 6.21 -14.69 -43.38
N LYS A 165 5.72 -14.28 -42.19
CA LYS A 165 5.61 -15.15 -41.01
C LYS A 165 4.17 -15.26 -40.56
N PHE A 166 3.63 -16.48 -40.61
CA PHE A 166 2.29 -16.82 -40.17
C PHE A 166 1.97 -16.26 -38.78
N SER A 167 2.85 -16.46 -37.79
CA SER A 167 2.64 -15.99 -36.41
C SER A 167 2.68 -14.47 -36.21
N GLU A 168 3.38 -13.71 -37.07
CA GLU A 168 3.39 -12.24 -37.01
C GLU A 168 2.17 -11.62 -37.70
N ILE A 169 1.54 -12.36 -38.61
CA ILE A 169 0.27 -11.99 -39.25
C ILE A 169 -0.90 -12.42 -38.36
N ALA A 170 -0.88 -13.62 -37.79
CA ALA A 170 -1.89 -14.13 -36.85
C ALA A 170 -2.05 -13.21 -35.62
N GLN A 171 -0.96 -12.79 -34.98
CA GLN A 171 -1.01 -11.83 -33.87
C GLN A 171 -1.66 -10.49 -34.25
N ARG A 172 -1.55 -10.09 -35.51
CA ARG A 172 -2.01 -8.78 -36.01
C ARG A 172 -3.47 -8.85 -36.44
N GLU A 173 -3.80 -9.76 -37.34
CA GLU A 173 -5.05 -9.76 -38.11
C GLU A 173 -6.08 -10.84 -37.70
N SER A 174 -5.72 -11.84 -36.89
CA SER A 174 -6.64 -12.97 -36.58
C SER A 174 -7.65 -12.62 -35.48
N ASP A 175 -8.91 -13.00 -35.69
CA ASP A 175 -9.99 -12.83 -34.72
C ASP A 175 -10.08 -13.98 -33.70
N HIS A 176 -9.44 -15.12 -33.94
CA HIS A 176 -9.40 -16.28 -33.01
C HIS A 176 -8.70 -15.93 -31.69
N THR A 177 -9.47 -15.54 -30.68
CA THR A 177 -9.01 -14.93 -29.41
C THR A 177 -7.90 -15.71 -28.72
N ASP A 178 -8.05 -17.02 -28.68
CA ASP A 178 -7.33 -17.87 -27.74
C ASP A 178 -5.89 -18.13 -28.20
N THR A 179 -5.68 -18.27 -29.51
CA THR A 179 -4.36 -18.52 -30.10
C THR A 179 -3.78 -17.32 -30.85
N ARG A 180 -4.54 -16.23 -31.09
CA ARG A 180 -4.03 -14.97 -31.70
C ARG A 180 -2.71 -14.54 -31.07
N TYR A 181 -2.66 -14.44 -29.74
CA TYR A 181 -1.49 -13.96 -29.02
C TYR A 181 -0.31 -14.95 -29.04
N GLU A 182 -0.56 -16.24 -29.17
CA GLU A 182 0.45 -17.30 -29.33
C GLU A 182 1.01 -17.33 -30.78
N GLY A 183 0.35 -16.67 -31.74
CA GLY A 183 0.71 -16.67 -33.16
C GLY A 183 -0.11 -17.65 -34.01
N GLY A 184 -1.32 -17.96 -33.57
CA GLY A 184 -2.25 -18.92 -34.21
C GLY A 184 -1.99 -20.38 -33.85
N ASP A 185 -0.93 -20.69 -33.07
CA ASP A 185 -0.48 -22.04 -32.75
C ASP A 185 -1.51 -22.76 -31.85
N MET A 186 -2.02 -23.91 -32.32
CA MET A 186 -2.99 -24.76 -31.59
C MET A 186 -2.30 -25.88 -30.80
N GLY A 187 -0.97 -26.02 -30.88
CA GLY A 187 -0.27 -27.20 -30.39
C GLY A 187 -0.36 -28.38 -31.36
N PHE A 188 -0.15 -29.60 -30.85
CA PHE A 188 -0.34 -30.84 -31.60
C PHE A 188 -1.77 -31.34 -31.41
N LEU A 189 -2.39 -31.79 -32.50
CA LEU A 189 -3.75 -32.35 -32.55
C LEU A 189 -3.75 -33.69 -33.28
N THR A 190 -4.65 -34.57 -32.89
CA THR A 190 -5.04 -35.82 -33.58
C THR A 190 -6.34 -35.61 -34.37
N GLN A 191 -6.63 -36.51 -35.32
CA GLN A 191 -7.76 -36.34 -36.23
C GLN A 191 -9.08 -36.65 -35.52
N GLY A 192 -10.02 -35.69 -35.51
CA GLY A 192 -11.29 -35.83 -34.78
C GLY A 192 -11.17 -35.73 -33.25
N GLU A 193 -10.11 -35.10 -32.73
CA GLU A 193 -9.91 -34.89 -31.29
C GLU A 193 -11.03 -34.03 -30.67
N THR A 194 -11.53 -34.44 -29.50
CA THR A 194 -12.61 -33.76 -28.77
C THR A 194 -12.15 -33.12 -27.46
N ASN A 195 -12.80 -32.02 -27.08
CA ASN A 195 -12.62 -31.37 -25.78
C ASN A 195 -13.20 -32.21 -24.62
N GLN A 196 -13.11 -31.69 -23.38
CA GLN A 196 -13.62 -32.39 -22.18
C GLN A 196 -15.15 -32.48 -22.11
N GLU A 197 -15.86 -31.74 -22.96
CA GLU A 197 -17.33 -31.67 -23.04
C GLU A 197 -17.88 -32.56 -24.18
N GLY A 198 -16.99 -33.17 -24.98
CA GLY A 198 -17.32 -34.08 -26.08
C GLY A 198 -17.42 -33.44 -27.46
N GLU A 199 -17.14 -32.13 -27.59
CA GLU A 199 -17.19 -31.39 -28.85
C GLU A 199 -15.85 -31.47 -29.60
N PRO A 200 -15.84 -31.52 -30.95
CA PRO A 200 -14.61 -31.59 -31.73
C PRO A 200 -13.80 -30.27 -31.67
N ILE A 201 -12.49 -30.36 -31.47
CA ILE A 201 -11.57 -29.20 -31.34
C ILE A 201 -11.43 -28.42 -32.67
N LEU A 202 -11.77 -29.05 -33.79
CA LEU A 202 -11.86 -28.44 -35.11
C LEU A 202 -13.20 -28.78 -35.75
N ASP A 203 -13.79 -27.81 -36.45
CA ASP A 203 -14.88 -28.04 -37.39
C ASP A 203 -14.45 -29.12 -38.42
N PRO A 204 -15.31 -30.07 -38.82
CA PRO A 204 -14.97 -31.15 -39.75
C PRO A 204 -14.33 -30.69 -41.08
N ILE A 205 -14.71 -29.52 -41.59
CA ILE A 205 -14.15 -28.91 -42.81
C ILE A 205 -12.70 -28.47 -42.57
N LEU A 206 -12.40 -28.00 -41.36
CA LEU A 206 -11.06 -27.58 -40.94
C LEU A 206 -10.19 -28.79 -40.59
N ASP A 207 -10.75 -29.84 -39.98
CA ASP A 207 -10.07 -31.10 -39.66
C ASP A 207 -9.62 -31.84 -40.93
N GLU A 208 -10.53 -32.11 -41.87
CA GLU A 208 -10.20 -32.76 -43.15
C GLU A 208 -9.12 -31.97 -43.91
N ALA A 209 -9.25 -30.64 -43.96
CA ALA A 209 -8.26 -29.78 -44.58
C ALA A 209 -6.91 -29.83 -43.85
N ALA A 210 -6.88 -29.73 -42.52
CA ALA A 210 -5.65 -29.75 -41.73
C ALA A 210 -4.87 -31.06 -41.91
N PHE A 211 -5.55 -32.19 -41.85
CA PHE A 211 -4.92 -33.50 -42.00
C PHE A 211 -4.54 -33.86 -43.45
N SER A 212 -5.07 -33.14 -44.45
CA SER A 212 -4.63 -33.27 -45.86
C SER A 212 -3.29 -32.60 -46.18
N LEU A 213 -2.87 -31.59 -45.40
CA LEU A 213 -1.69 -30.76 -45.65
C LEU A 213 -0.36 -31.46 -45.32
N LYS A 214 0.72 -30.99 -45.95
CA LYS A 214 2.11 -31.39 -45.67
C LYS A 214 2.78 -30.44 -44.68
N GLU A 215 3.86 -30.91 -44.05
CA GLU A 215 4.69 -30.10 -43.17
C GLU A 215 5.22 -28.83 -43.88
N GLY A 216 4.85 -27.67 -43.34
CA GLY A 216 5.18 -26.34 -43.88
C GLY A 216 4.14 -25.73 -44.83
N GLU A 217 3.16 -26.51 -45.30
CA GLU A 217 2.12 -26.11 -46.26
C GLU A 217 1.05 -25.22 -45.59
N ILE A 218 0.43 -24.32 -46.36
CA ILE A 218 -0.66 -23.41 -45.93
C ILE A 218 -1.91 -23.80 -46.72
N SER A 219 -3.09 -23.82 -46.08
CA SER A 219 -4.35 -24.07 -46.77
C SER A 219 -4.74 -22.92 -47.69
N ASN A 220 -5.59 -23.20 -48.67
CA ASN A 220 -6.45 -22.17 -49.25
C ASN A 220 -7.33 -21.55 -48.15
N VAL A 221 -7.96 -20.41 -48.42
CA VAL A 221 -9.01 -19.86 -47.55
C VAL A 221 -10.17 -20.86 -47.48
N LEU A 222 -10.43 -21.39 -46.29
CA LEU A 222 -11.56 -22.26 -45.97
C LEU A 222 -12.72 -21.41 -45.45
N ARG A 223 -13.96 -21.88 -45.62
CA ARG A 223 -15.17 -21.21 -45.12
C ARG A 223 -15.92 -22.17 -44.20
N THR A 224 -16.24 -21.72 -42.99
CA THR A 224 -17.29 -22.27 -42.13
C THR A 224 -18.51 -21.32 -42.20
N ASP A 225 -19.58 -21.62 -41.47
CA ASP A 225 -20.76 -20.76 -41.46
C ASP A 225 -20.53 -19.41 -40.76
N THR A 226 -19.56 -19.34 -39.83
CA THR A 226 -19.29 -18.13 -39.01
C THR A 226 -17.99 -17.41 -39.36
N SER A 227 -17.06 -18.04 -40.08
CA SER A 227 -15.69 -17.50 -40.27
C SER A 227 -15.00 -17.99 -41.55
N PHE A 228 -13.99 -17.24 -41.98
CA PHE A 228 -13.01 -17.67 -42.97
C PHE A 228 -11.70 -18.03 -42.28
N HIS A 229 -11.14 -19.20 -42.63
CA HIS A 229 -10.00 -19.78 -41.93
C HIS A 229 -8.83 -20.03 -42.88
N ILE A 230 -7.61 -19.78 -42.40
CA ILE A 230 -6.36 -20.13 -43.07
C ILE A 230 -5.52 -20.95 -42.11
N LEU A 231 -5.20 -22.17 -42.51
CA LEU A 231 -4.49 -23.15 -41.69
C LEU A 231 -3.04 -23.32 -42.16
N LYS A 232 -2.13 -23.66 -41.24
CA LYS A 232 -0.76 -24.05 -41.55
C LYS A 232 -0.31 -25.21 -40.68
N VAL A 233 0.13 -26.30 -41.28
CA VAL A 233 0.78 -27.40 -40.56
C VAL A 233 2.24 -27.04 -40.34
N GLN A 234 2.65 -26.80 -39.09
CA GLN A 234 4.04 -26.53 -38.74
C GLN A 234 4.92 -27.78 -38.80
N ARG A 235 4.36 -28.93 -38.41
CA ARG A 235 5.07 -30.22 -38.27
C ARG A 235 4.09 -31.39 -38.28
N ILE A 236 4.52 -32.54 -38.78
CA ILE A 236 3.78 -33.81 -38.65
C ILE A 236 4.61 -34.79 -37.79
N LEU A 237 3.94 -35.58 -36.95
CA LEU A 237 4.52 -36.71 -36.22
C LEU A 237 3.67 -37.97 -36.48
N ASP A 238 4.31 -39.13 -36.36
CA ASP A 238 3.69 -40.45 -36.37
C ASP A 238 4.03 -41.07 -35.00
N VAL A 239 2.99 -41.27 -34.18
CA VAL A 239 3.12 -41.62 -32.76
C VAL A 239 2.20 -42.81 -32.50
N TYR A 240 2.80 -43.97 -32.23
CA TYR A 240 2.10 -45.26 -32.08
C TYR A 240 1.21 -45.71 -33.26
N GLY A 241 1.36 -45.09 -34.44
CA GLY A 241 0.54 -45.35 -35.63
C GLY A 241 -0.59 -44.34 -35.84
N GLU A 242 -0.75 -43.36 -34.94
CA GLU A 242 -1.63 -42.21 -35.11
C GLU A 242 -0.84 -41.01 -35.63
N LYS A 243 -1.46 -40.22 -36.50
CA LYS A 243 -0.85 -39.04 -37.13
C LYS A 243 -1.18 -37.81 -36.29
N GLU A 244 -0.19 -37.26 -35.59
CA GLU A 244 -0.31 -35.95 -34.93
C GLU A 244 0.14 -34.85 -35.90
N ILE A 245 -0.56 -33.71 -35.92
CA ILE A 245 -0.12 -32.50 -36.63
C ILE A 245 0.00 -31.32 -35.68
N ARG A 246 1.07 -30.53 -35.80
CA ARG A 246 1.15 -29.22 -35.14
C ARG A 246 0.46 -28.18 -36.01
N LEU A 247 -0.70 -27.73 -35.61
CA LEU A 247 -1.53 -26.82 -36.41
C LEU A 247 -1.33 -25.36 -36.00
N SER A 248 -1.54 -24.43 -36.94
CA SER A 248 -1.75 -23.03 -36.64
C SER A 248 -2.87 -22.47 -37.51
N ARG A 249 -3.76 -21.66 -36.94
CA ARG A 249 -4.93 -21.06 -37.61
C ARG A 249 -4.88 -19.53 -37.60
N ILE A 250 -5.46 -18.93 -38.63
CA ILE A 250 -5.86 -17.52 -38.70
C ILE A 250 -7.32 -17.52 -39.10
N ASP A 251 -8.15 -16.89 -38.28
CA ASP A 251 -9.58 -16.78 -38.51
C ASP A 251 -9.96 -15.32 -38.76
N ILE A 252 -10.91 -15.08 -39.64
CA ILE A 252 -11.53 -13.79 -39.92
C ILE A 252 -13.05 -13.95 -39.76
N ALA A 253 -13.63 -13.27 -38.78
CA ALA A 253 -15.03 -13.44 -38.41
C ALA A 253 -15.96 -12.77 -39.43
N VAL A 254 -17.03 -13.46 -39.84
CA VAL A 254 -18.06 -12.89 -40.73
C VAL A 254 -18.96 -11.95 -39.94
N THR A 255 -18.49 -10.73 -39.78
CA THR A 255 -19.15 -9.65 -39.04
C THR A 255 -20.09 -8.84 -39.93
N ALA A 256 -21.23 -8.40 -39.40
CA ALA A 256 -22.12 -7.50 -40.12
C ALA A 256 -21.50 -6.12 -40.35
N SER A 257 -21.67 -5.54 -41.54
CA SER A 257 -21.12 -4.24 -41.92
C SER A 257 -21.69 -3.09 -41.08
N ASN A 258 -20.97 -1.96 -41.10
CA ASN A 258 -21.43 -0.72 -40.47
C ASN A 258 -22.83 -0.29 -40.96
N GLU A 259 -23.19 -0.57 -42.21
CA GLU A 259 -24.53 -0.27 -42.74
C GLU A 259 -25.60 -1.22 -42.18
N THR A 260 -25.32 -2.52 -42.12
CA THR A 260 -26.22 -3.51 -41.50
C THR A 260 -26.42 -3.18 -40.02
N GLN A 261 -25.32 -2.95 -39.29
CA GLN A 261 -25.36 -2.53 -37.88
C GLN A 261 -26.12 -1.21 -37.67
N GLN A 262 -26.02 -0.24 -38.60
CA GLN A 262 -26.79 1.00 -38.51
C GLN A 262 -28.29 0.78 -38.75
N LYS A 263 -28.67 -0.03 -39.74
CA LYS A 263 -30.09 -0.37 -40.02
C LYS A 263 -30.75 -1.04 -38.82
N VAL A 264 -30.12 -2.06 -38.24
CA VAL A 264 -30.64 -2.76 -37.05
C VAL A 264 -30.65 -1.84 -35.82
N ARG A 265 -29.67 -0.95 -35.66
CA ARG A 265 -29.65 0.09 -34.61
C ARG A 265 -30.79 1.10 -34.75
N GLU A 266 -31.13 1.54 -35.96
CA GLU A 266 -32.25 2.46 -36.21
C GLU A 266 -33.60 1.79 -35.84
N ILE A 267 -33.81 0.53 -36.22
CA ILE A 267 -34.99 -0.26 -35.83
C ILE A 267 -35.04 -0.45 -34.30
N ALA A 268 -33.96 -0.93 -33.69
CA ALA A 268 -33.87 -1.13 -32.24
C ALA A 268 -34.12 0.16 -31.45
N THR A 269 -33.72 1.33 -31.99
CA THR A 269 -33.96 2.64 -31.36
C THR A 269 -35.45 3.04 -31.40
N ASP A 270 -36.21 2.72 -32.45
CA ASP A 270 -37.65 2.99 -32.47
C ASP A 270 -38.42 2.01 -31.57
N ILE A 271 -38.08 0.71 -31.59
CA ILE A 271 -38.63 -0.29 -30.67
C ILE A 271 -38.41 0.14 -29.21
N HIS A 272 -37.17 0.50 -28.86
CA HIS A 272 -36.78 0.97 -27.52
C HIS A 272 -37.59 2.19 -27.07
N LYS A 273 -37.71 3.19 -27.94
CA LYS A 273 -38.49 4.42 -27.71
C LYS A 273 -40.00 4.14 -27.54
N ARG A 274 -40.56 3.20 -28.30
CA ARG A 274 -41.97 2.78 -28.21
C ARG A 274 -42.24 1.94 -26.97
N ALA A 275 -41.30 1.09 -26.57
CA ALA A 275 -41.35 0.35 -25.31
C ALA A 275 -41.34 1.30 -24.10
N ILE A 276 -40.45 2.31 -24.09
CA ILE A 276 -40.44 3.37 -23.07
C ILE A 276 -41.74 4.19 -23.06
N ALA A 277 -42.41 4.33 -24.20
CA ALA A 277 -43.73 4.96 -24.29
C ALA A 277 -44.90 4.08 -23.79
N GLY A 278 -44.62 2.85 -23.34
CA GLY A 278 -45.59 1.95 -22.71
C GLY A 278 -46.20 0.88 -23.63
N GLU A 279 -45.65 0.65 -24.83
CA GLU A 279 -46.05 -0.50 -25.65
C GLU A 279 -45.39 -1.80 -25.17
N THR A 280 -46.15 -2.91 -25.13
CA THR A 280 -45.64 -4.17 -24.58
C THR A 280 -44.76 -4.93 -25.58
N PHE A 281 -43.80 -5.70 -25.05
CA PHE A 281 -42.83 -6.44 -25.86
C PHE A 281 -43.50 -7.45 -26.81
N GLU A 282 -44.60 -8.07 -26.40
CA GLU A 282 -45.37 -9.03 -27.21
C GLU A 282 -45.98 -8.37 -28.44
N LYS A 283 -46.40 -7.11 -28.32
CA LYS A 283 -46.90 -6.33 -29.46
C LYS A 283 -45.74 -5.89 -30.37
N LEU A 284 -44.63 -5.46 -29.79
CA LEU A 284 -43.47 -5.00 -30.55
C LEU A 284 -42.84 -6.14 -31.38
N ALA A 285 -42.71 -7.35 -30.83
CA ALA A 285 -42.25 -8.54 -31.57
C ALA A 285 -43.24 -9.04 -32.65
N GLN A 286 -44.53 -8.68 -32.55
CA GLN A 286 -45.52 -8.95 -33.61
C GLN A 286 -45.52 -7.89 -34.72
N GLU A 287 -45.05 -6.68 -34.43
CA GLU A 287 -45.01 -5.55 -35.37
C GLU A 287 -43.65 -5.43 -36.08
N PHE A 288 -42.56 -5.81 -35.41
CA PHE A 288 -41.20 -5.87 -35.94
C PHE A 288 -40.73 -7.33 -35.99
N THR A 289 -40.77 -7.93 -37.19
CA THR A 289 -40.35 -9.31 -37.46
C THR A 289 -38.87 -9.59 -37.18
N GLU A 290 -38.06 -8.54 -37.08
CA GLU A 290 -36.63 -8.54 -36.85
C GLU A 290 -36.24 -8.55 -35.35
N ALA A 291 -37.21 -8.64 -34.44
CA ALA A 291 -37.01 -8.64 -32.99
C ALA A 291 -37.60 -9.90 -32.32
N GLU A 292 -36.73 -10.82 -31.89
CA GLU A 292 -37.14 -12.04 -31.20
C GLU A 292 -37.41 -11.77 -29.71
N LEU A 293 -38.58 -12.21 -29.22
CA LEU A 293 -38.96 -12.12 -27.81
C LEU A 293 -38.68 -13.43 -27.08
N SER A 294 -37.83 -13.38 -26.06
CA SER A 294 -37.52 -14.50 -25.17
C SER A 294 -37.40 -14.07 -23.70
N GLU A 295 -37.40 -15.03 -22.78
CA GLU A 295 -37.06 -14.81 -21.36
C GLU A 295 -35.68 -15.39 -21.06
N ILE A 296 -34.86 -14.63 -20.33
CA ILE A 296 -33.47 -15.03 -20.05
C ILE A 296 -33.45 -16.28 -19.16
N ASN A 297 -32.55 -17.22 -19.50
CA ASN A 297 -32.37 -18.48 -18.78
C ASN A 297 -33.69 -19.28 -18.64
N GLU A 298 -34.49 -19.34 -19.71
CA GLU A 298 -35.78 -20.07 -19.76
C GLU A 298 -36.78 -19.64 -18.66
N GLY A 299 -36.71 -18.39 -18.20
CA GLY A 299 -37.55 -17.89 -17.10
C GLY A 299 -37.11 -18.34 -15.69
N LYS A 300 -35.97 -19.03 -15.55
CA LYS A 300 -35.37 -19.41 -14.25
C LYS A 300 -34.70 -18.23 -13.52
N GLY A 301 -34.56 -17.11 -14.22
CA GLY A 301 -33.85 -15.91 -13.79
C GLY A 301 -32.33 -16.11 -13.85
N LEU A 302 -31.60 -15.00 -13.89
CA LEU A 302 -30.14 -14.99 -13.96
C LEU A 302 -29.57 -14.04 -12.89
N PRO A 303 -28.60 -14.48 -12.07
CA PRO A 303 -27.83 -13.61 -11.19
C PRO A 303 -27.04 -12.54 -11.98
N LEU A 304 -26.88 -11.36 -11.39
CA LEU A 304 -26.23 -10.24 -12.09
C LEU A 304 -24.76 -10.52 -12.43
N ASN A 305 -24.01 -11.17 -11.54
CA ASN A 305 -22.60 -11.54 -11.76
C ASN A 305 -22.39 -12.51 -12.93
N GLU A 306 -23.34 -13.40 -13.20
CA GLU A 306 -23.31 -14.36 -14.32
C GLU A 306 -23.58 -13.71 -15.69
N MET A 307 -24.12 -12.48 -15.72
CA MET A 307 -24.39 -11.77 -16.98
C MET A 307 -23.12 -11.24 -17.65
N ALA A 308 -23.13 -11.16 -18.98
CA ALA A 308 -22.11 -10.46 -19.74
C ALA A 308 -21.93 -8.99 -19.27
N SER A 309 -20.70 -8.49 -19.24
CA SER A 309 -20.37 -7.19 -18.62
C SER A 309 -21.11 -5.98 -19.23
N GLY A 310 -21.44 -6.04 -20.53
CA GLY A 310 -22.29 -5.03 -21.20
C GLY A 310 -23.74 -5.04 -20.73
N TRP A 311 -24.28 -6.22 -20.36
CA TRP A 311 -25.61 -6.38 -19.78
C TRP A 311 -25.63 -5.93 -18.33
N GLN A 312 -24.64 -6.32 -17.51
CA GLN A 312 -24.53 -5.97 -16.09
C GLN A 312 -24.72 -4.47 -15.82
N TYR A 313 -24.09 -3.63 -16.65
CA TYR A 313 -24.19 -2.18 -16.56
C TYR A 313 -25.63 -1.67 -16.74
N SER A 314 -26.41 -2.32 -17.59
CA SER A 314 -27.76 -1.88 -17.99
C SER A 314 -28.88 -2.53 -17.18
N VAL A 315 -28.74 -3.81 -16.82
CA VAL A 315 -29.71 -4.55 -16.00
C VAL A 315 -29.75 -4.03 -14.56
N ARG A 316 -28.60 -3.72 -13.95
CA ARG A 316 -28.51 -3.19 -12.56
C ARG A 316 -29.20 -1.82 -12.37
N ARG A 317 -29.72 -1.19 -13.42
CA ARG A 317 -30.48 0.07 -13.35
C ARG A 317 -32.01 -0.13 -13.37
N LEU A 318 -32.47 -1.37 -13.53
CA LEU A 318 -33.87 -1.76 -13.46
C LEU A 318 -34.19 -2.13 -12.00
N GLU A 319 -35.16 -1.46 -11.41
CA GLU A 319 -35.50 -1.63 -9.99
C GLU A 319 -36.93 -2.16 -9.81
N LYS A 320 -37.86 -1.72 -10.67
CA LYS A 320 -39.29 -1.99 -10.52
C LYS A 320 -39.81 -2.92 -11.62
N PRO A 321 -40.71 -3.87 -11.31
CA PRO A 321 -41.40 -4.67 -12.32
C PRO A 321 -42.03 -3.79 -13.40
N GLY A 322 -41.63 -4.02 -14.65
CA GLY A 322 -41.99 -3.22 -15.83
C GLY A 322 -40.88 -2.32 -16.37
N ASP A 323 -39.83 -2.02 -15.58
CA ASP A 323 -38.72 -1.16 -16.01
C ASP A 323 -38.01 -1.68 -17.27
N ILE A 324 -37.63 -0.76 -18.17
CA ILE A 324 -36.93 -1.04 -19.44
C ILE A 324 -35.57 -0.32 -19.43
N THR A 325 -34.56 -0.89 -20.10
CA THR A 325 -33.20 -0.32 -20.18
C THR A 325 -33.20 1.11 -20.74
N GLU A 326 -33.05 2.12 -19.87
CA GLU A 326 -33.44 3.52 -20.16
C GLU A 326 -32.72 4.22 -21.32
N ARG A 327 -31.37 4.17 -21.36
CA ARG A 327 -30.60 5.11 -22.21
C ARG A 327 -30.52 4.71 -23.68
N ASN A 328 -30.27 3.44 -23.98
CA ASN A 328 -30.10 2.86 -25.32
C ASN A 328 -30.33 1.34 -25.22
N PRO A 329 -30.61 0.65 -26.35
CA PRO A 329 -30.38 -0.79 -26.47
C PRO A 329 -28.94 -1.18 -26.09
N VAL A 330 -28.77 -2.40 -25.58
CA VAL A 330 -27.48 -2.96 -25.16
C VAL A 330 -26.81 -3.62 -26.35
N PHE A 331 -25.58 -3.21 -26.67
CA PHE A 331 -24.83 -3.70 -27.83
C PHE A 331 -24.06 -4.99 -27.50
N SER A 332 -24.12 -5.95 -28.42
CA SER A 332 -23.32 -7.18 -28.45
C SER A 332 -22.69 -7.36 -29.84
N PRO A 333 -21.70 -8.26 -30.04
CA PRO A 333 -21.21 -8.61 -31.37
C PRO A 333 -22.28 -9.26 -32.27
N GLU A 334 -23.23 -10.00 -31.69
CA GLU A 334 -24.29 -10.72 -32.43
C GLU A 334 -25.49 -9.82 -32.79
N GLY A 335 -25.74 -8.75 -32.02
CA GLY A 335 -26.93 -7.93 -32.19
C GLY A 335 -27.13 -6.85 -31.14
N LEU A 336 -28.37 -6.39 -30.99
CA LEU A 336 -28.80 -5.48 -29.92
C LEU A 336 -29.88 -6.12 -29.03
N TYR A 337 -29.77 -5.92 -27.72
CA TYR A 337 -30.74 -6.38 -26.72
C TYR A 337 -31.49 -5.21 -26.11
N ILE A 338 -32.80 -5.37 -25.88
CA ILE A 338 -33.62 -4.47 -25.07
C ILE A 338 -34.23 -5.32 -23.95
N PHE A 339 -33.90 -5.01 -22.69
CA PHE A 339 -34.38 -5.78 -21.53
C PHE A 339 -35.53 -5.08 -20.81
N GLN A 340 -36.51 -5.86 -20.35
CA GLN A 340 -37.56 -5.44 -19.42
C GLN A 340 -37.54 -6.33 -18.16
N LEU A 341 -37.67 -5.70 -16.99
CA LEU A 341 -37.73 -6.37 -15.70
C LEU A 341 -39.10 -6.99 -15.43
N ILE A 342 -39.16 -8.32 -15.29
CA ILE A 342 -40.34 -9.05 -14.81
C ILE A 342 -40.37 -8.99 -13.29
N LYS A 343 -39.26 -9.38 -12.64
CA LYS A 343 -39.11 -9.43 -11.18
C LYS A 343 -37.63 -9.34 -10.81
N LYS A 344 -37.35 -8.65 -9.71
CA LYS A 344 -36.08 -8.72 -8.97
C LYS A 344 -36.30 -9.51 -7.68
N ASN A 345 -35.40 -10.43 -7.35
CA ASN A 345 -35.16 -10.82 -5.95
C ASN A 345 -33.88 -10.11 -5.49
N GLU A 346 -33.94 -9.42 -4.35
CA GLU A 346 -32.73 -8.89 -3.71
C GLU A 346 -31.96 -10.02 -3.00
N THR A 347 -30.65 -9.83 -2.88
CA THR A 347 -29.77 -10.73 -2.13
C THR A 347 -30.17 -10.73 -0.64
N PRO A 348 -30.39 -11.89 0.02
CA PRO A 348 -30.82 -11.94 1.42
C PRO A 348 -29.77 -11.34 2.37
N THR A 349 -30.24 -10.81 3.50
CA THR A 349 -29.35 -10.15 4.47
C THR A 349 -28.55 -11.16 5.29
N PHE A 350 -27.42 -10.72 5.85
CA PHE A 350 -26.61 -11.51 6.78
C PHE A 350 -27.41 -12.01 7.99
N GLU A 351 -28.35 -11.20 8.47
CA GLU A 351 -29.28 -11.58 9.54
C GLU A 351 -30.18 -12.76 9.12
N GLU A 352 -30.79 -12.68 7.94
CA GLU A 352 -31.67 -13.74 7.41
C GLU A 352 -30.88 -15.03 7.14
N ILE A 353 -29.73 -14.95 6.46
CA ILE A 353 -28.86 -16.10 6.17
C ILE A 353 -28.38 -16.76 7.47
N ALA A 354 -28.04 -15.98 8.49
CA ALA A 354 -27.56 -16.52 9.76
C ALA A 354 -28.70 -17.18 10.58
N GLU A 355 -29.90 -16.61 10.57
CA GLU A 355 -31.07 -17.16 11.28
C GLU A 355 -31.67 -18.39 10.54
N GLU A 356 -31.61 -18.43 9.21
CA GLU A 356 -31.95 -19.60 8.39
C GLU A 356 -30.95 -20.75 8.63
N PHE A 357 -29.65 -20.48 8.53
CA PHE A 357 -28.62 -21.51 8.74
C PHE A 357 -28.52 -22.01 10.19
N GLU A 358 -28.82 -21.16 11.18
CA GLU A 358 -28.93 -21.59 12.59
C GLU A 358 -30.12 -22.54 12.82
N ALA A 359 -31.21 -22.39 12.05
CA ALA A 359 -32.33 -23.34 12.05
C ALA A 359 -32.01 -24.64 11.30
N GLU A 360 -31.20 -24.59 10.23
CA GLU A 360 -30.73 -25.78 9.49
C GLU A 360 -29.60 -26.55 10.20
N TRP A 361 -28.91 -25.94 11.18
CA TRP A 361 -27.63 -26.43 11.69
C TRP A 361 -27.68 -27.88 12.19
N GLU A 362 -28.64 -28.23 13.03
CA GLU A 362 -28.78 -29.57 13.62
C GLU A 362 -28.89 -30.66 12.53
N THR A 363 -29.66 -30.38 11.47
CA THR A 363 -29.83 -31.28 10.32
C THR A 363 -28.59 -31.36 9.44
N PHE A 364 -27.90 -30.24 9.20
CA PHE A 364 -26.66 -30.21 8.42
C PHE A 364 -25.49 -30.87 9.17
N GLN A 365 -25.40 -30.67 10.48
CA GLN A 365 -24.41 -31.34 11.34
C GLN A 365 -24.61 -32.86 11.32
N ALA A 366 -25.85 -33.34 11.38
CA ALA A 366 -26.16 -34.76 11.24
C ALA A 366 -25.76 -35.33 9.86
N GLU A 367 -26.05 -34.62 8.76
CA GLU A 367 -25.68 -35.04 7.39
C GLU A 367 -24.16 -35.08 7.17
N VAL A 368 -23.40 -34.18 7.81
CA VAL A 368 -21.93 -34.17 7.73
C VAL A 368 -21.30 -35.22 8.66
N LEU A 369 -21.92 -35.54 9.79
CA LEU A 369 -21.41 -36.53 10.75
C LEU A 369 -21.86 -37.98 10.47
N ALA A 370 -22.82 -38.20 9.56
CA ALA A 370 -23.24 -39.53 9.14
C ALA A 370 -22.06 -40.37 8.62
N THR A 371 -21.99 -41.64 9.04
CA THR A 371 -20.98 -42.60 8.60
C THR A 371 -21.44 -43.38 7.35
N PRO A 372 -20.50 -43.84 6.48
CA PRO A 372 -20.86 -44.52 5.23
C PRO A 372 -21.73 -45.78 5.38
N ASP A 373 -21.71 -46.43 6.56
CA ASP A 373 -22.42 -47.68 6.86
C ASP A 373 -23.97 -47.58 6.86
N GLU A 374 -24.53 -46.38 6.64
CA GLU A 374 -25.98 -46.14 6.55
C GLU A 374 -26.48 -45.82 5.12
N GLU A 375 -25.62 -45.37 4.20
CA GLU A 375 -26.03 -45.08 2.80
C GLU A 375 -26.41 -46.35 2.02
N GLU A 376 -25.78 -47.50 2.31
CA GLU A 376 -26.15 -48.82 1.76
C GLU A 376 -27.51 -49.35 2.27
N LYS A 377 -28.14 -48.72 3.27
CA LYS A 377 -29.46 -49.16 3.80
C LYS A 377 -30.64 -48.34 3.30
N ALA A 378 -30.40 -47.16 2.72
CA ALA A 378 -31.45 -46.29 2.19
C ALA A 378 -31.79 -46.55 0.71
N THR A 379 -30.97 -47.37 0.02
CA THR A 379 -31.01 -47.55 -1.44
C THR A 379 -31.54 -48.91 -1.90
N ASP A 380 -31.87 -49.83 -0.98
CA ASP A 380 -32.31 -51.22 -1.27
C ASP A 380 -33.75 -51.53 -0.80
N THR A 381 -34.69 -50.60 -1.04
CA THR A 381 -36.14 -50.81 -0.79
C THR A 381 -37.06 -50.54 -1.97
N ASP A 382 -36.56 -49.98 -3.07
CA ASP A 382 -37.35 -49.67 -4.28
C ASP A 382 -36.69 -50.25 -5.54
N ASN A 383 -36.67 -51.59 -5.67
CA ASN A 383 -36.75 -52.30 -6.96
C ASN A 383 -36.98 -53.82 -6.84
N VAL A 384 -37.39 -54.42 -7.96
CA VAL A 384 -37.55 -55.89 -8.23
C VAL A 384 -38.58 -56.65 -7.37
N GLN A 385 -39.84 -56.65 -7.84
CA GLN A 385 -40.60 -57.91 -7.91
C GLN A 385 -40.27 -58.65 -9.23
N GLU A 386 -40.58 -59.95 -9.27
CA GLU A 386 -40.41 -60.88 -10.41
C GLU A 386 -38.93 -61.11 -10.85
N ASN A 387 -38.33 -62.29 -10.69
CA ASN A 387 -38.87 -63.61 -11.04
C ASN A 387 -38.25 -64.77 -10.24
N GLU A 388 -38.97 -65.89 -10.18
CA GLU A 388 -38.42 -67.18 -9.74
C GLU A 388 -37.64 -67.87 -10.88
N GLU A 389 -36.48 -68.49 -10.60
CA GLU A 389 -36.31 -69.96 -10.63
C GLU A 389 -34.84 -70.46 -10.49
N LYS A 390 -34.68 -71.49 -9.64
CA LYS A 390 -33.74 -72.64 -9.74
C LYS A 390 -32.20 -72.45 -9.65
N ASN A 391 -31.67 -72.86 -8.50
CA ASN A 391 -30.63 -73.90 -8.30
C ASN A 391 -29.37 -73.94 -9.21
N ASN A 392 -28.19 -73.71 -8.62
CA ASN A 392 -27.39 -74.81 -8.02
C ASN A 392 -26.09 -74.36 -7.31
N GLN A 393 -25.59 -75.22 -6.42
CA GLN A 393 -24.24 -75.20 -5.80
C GLN A 393 -23.19 -75.86 -6.75
N PRO A 394 -21.84 -75.86 -6.49
CA PRO A 394 -21.12 -75.50 -5.25
C PRO A 394 -19.80 -74.68 -5.37
N GLN A 395 -19.21 -74.42 -4.20
CA GLN A 395 -17.79 -74.19 -3.87
C GLN A 395 -16.76 -75.18 -4.51
N PRO A 396 -15.42 -75.04 -4.29
CA PRO A 396 -14.59 -73.87 -3.90
C PRO A 396 -13.24 -73.76 -4.68
N THR A 397 -12.40 -72.75 -4.37
CA THR A 397 -10.92 -72.91 -4.30
C THR A 397 -10.29 -71.92 -3.31
N SER A 398 -9.15 -72.26 -2.72
CA SER A 398 -8.47 -71.47 -1.67
C SER A 398 -6.94 -71.49 -1.79
N ASN A 399 -6.30 -70.42 -1.31
CA ASN A 399 -4.84 -70.26 -1.07
C ASN A 399 -3.93 -70.35 -2.34
N GLY A 400 -2.73 -69.78 -2.37
CA GLY A 400 -1.96 -69.00 -1.37
C GLY A 400 -0.53 -69.54 -1.21
N LYS A 401 0.43 -68.68 -0.79
CA LYS A 401 1.88 -68.98 -0.56
C LYS A 401 2.70 -69.27 -1.85
N GLU A 402 4.00 -68.97 -1.98
CA GLU A 402 4.97 -68.19 -1.18
C GLU A 402 6.29 -67.94 -1.96
N GLN A 403 7.18 -67.04 -1.43
CA GLN A 403 8.66 -67.04 -1.61
C GLN A 403 9.25 -66.74 -3.02
N ASN A 404 10.49 -66.23 -3.24
CA ASN A 404 11.48 -65.45 -2.44
C ASN A 404 12.60 -64.93 -3.40
N ILE A 405 13.72 -64.39 -2.84
CA ILE A 405 15.14 -64.49 -3.31
C ILE A 405 15.84 -63.20 -3.87
N THR A 406 16.73 -62.61 -3.03
CA THR A 406 17.98 -61.81 -3.27
C THR A 406 17.93 -60.53 -4.15
N SER A 407 18.27 -59.31 -3.68
CA SER A 407 19.60 -58.73 -3.27
C SER A 407 20.51 -58.36 -4.49
N GLU A 408 21.46 -57.41 -4.49
CA GLU A 408 22.28 -56.69 -3.46
C GLU A 408 22.94 -55.42 -4.13
N ASN A 409 23.77 -54.51 -3.57
CA ASN A 409 24.47 -54.28 -2.28
C ASN A 409 24.73 -52.72 -2.09
N SER A 410 25.82 -52.30 -1.45
CA SER A 410 26.39 -50.95 -1.14
C SER A 410 26.53 -49.95 -2.32
N ASP A 411 26.64 -48.62 -2.18
CA ASP A 411 27.16 -47.71 -1.11
C ASP A 411 26.75 -46.23 -1.45
N LYS A 412 26.86 -45.12 -0.66
CA LYS A 412 27.32 -44.79 0.72
C LYS A 412 26.89 -43.36 1.15
N THR A 413 26.61 -43.11 2.45
CA THR A 413 26.56 -41.79 3.18
C THR A 413 25.59 -40.68 2.66
N GLU A 414 24.97 -39.82 3.49
CA GLU A 414 25.27 -39.34 4.86
C GLU A 414 23.98 -39.07 5.69
N GLU A 415 24.15 -38.93 7.02
CA GLU A 415 23.22 -38.76 8.18
C GLU A 415 22.28 -37.51 8.14
N THR A 416 21.24 -37.27 8.98
CA THR A 416 20.47 -37.94 10.09
C THR A 416 19.17 -37.13 10.28
N THR A 417 17.95 -37.71 10.26
CA THR A 417 17.13 -38.21 11.39
C THR A 417 16.90 -37.27 12.59
N ASP A 418 15.63 -36.96 12.87
CA ASP A 418 15.10 -36.44 14.14
C ASP A 418 13.66 -36.98 14.30
N GLU A 419 13.42 -38.01 15.13
CA GLU A 419 12.12 -38.24 15.80
C GLU A 419 12.26 -39.25 16.97
N VAL A 420 11.21 -39.37 17.80
CA VAL A 420 11.27 -39.91 19.17
C VAL A 420 10.26 -41.02 19.39
N THR A 421 10.68 -42.11 20.04
CA THR A 421 9.77 -43.06 20.73
C THR A 421 10.32 -43.45 22.11
N THR A 422 9.43 -43.86 23.01
CA THR A 422 9.62 -44.07 24.45
C THR A 422 9.94 -45.52 24.84
N ASP A 423 10.65 -45.70 25.96
CA ASP A 423 10.50 -46.76 27.00
C ASP A 423 11.69 -46.70 27.98
N SER A 424 11.68 -47.22 29.22
CA SER A 424 10.61 -47.56 30.19
C SER A 424 11.27 -47.89 31.56
N SER A 425 10.51 -48.46 32.50
CA SER A 425 10.93 -49.22 33.72
C SER A 425 11.67 -48.51 34.89
N ASP A 426 10.93 -48.36 35.99
CA ASP A 426 11.13 -48.99 37.32
C ASP A 426 12.40 -48.75 38.18
N ASN A 427 12.21 -48.19 39.39
CA ASN A 427 12.20 -48.95 40.67
C ASN A 427 11.95 -48.05 41.92
N GLU A 428 11.22 -48.60 42.92
CA GLU A 428 11.49 -48.75 44.38
C GLU A 428 12.31 -47.65 45.14
N GLU A 429 12.10 -47.31 46.43
CA GLU A 429 11.20 -47.71 47.54
C GLU A 429 11.24 -46.54 48.59
N ASP A 430 10.13 -46.04 49.14
CA ASP A 430 9.48 -46.39 50.44
C ASP A 430 9.91 -45.57 51.69
N MET A 431 9.09 -45.64 52.76
CA MET A 431 9.26 -45.27 54.17
C MET A 431 9.01 -43.83 54.68
N THR A 432 7.95 -43.74 55.50
CA THR A 432 7.77 -42.95 56.77
C THR A 432 7.92 -41.41 56.77
N ALA A 433 6.97 -40.57 57.23
CA ALA A 433 6.09 -40.57 58.42
C ALA A 433 6.75 -39.98 59.71
N GLU A 434 5.91 -39.50 60.64
CA GLU A 434 6.23 -38.86 61.96
C GLU A 434 6.83 -37.43 61.91
N THR A 435 6.53 -36.47 62.81
CA THR A 435 5.26 -36.08 63.51
C THR A 435 5.40 -34.64 64.09
N ASP A 436 4.35 -34.14 64.77
CA ASP A 436 4.33 -33.07 65.80
C ASP A 436 4.76 -31.64 65.39
N GLU A 437 3.82 -30.69 65.26
CA GLU A 437 3.17 -29.92 66.35
C GLU A 437 4.06 -28.89 67.06
N HIS A 438 3.78 -27.59 66.87
CA HIS A 438 3.51 -26.71 68.02
C HIS A 438 2.65 -25.49 67.67
N ASP A 439 1.56 -25.38 68.42
CA ASP A 439 0.49 -24.37 68.44
C ASP A 439 0.95 -22.96 68.86
N SER A 440 0.25 -21.92 68.37
CA SER A 440 -0.16 -20.78 69.20
C SER A 440 -1.29 -19.96 68.52
N GLN A 441 -2.43 -19.83 69.22
CA GLN A 441 -3.64 -19.12 68.78
C GLN A 441 -3.63 -17.61 69.13
N LEU A 442 -4.56 -16.84 68.51
CA LEU A 442 -5.35 -15.69 69.03
C LEU A 442 -5.97 -14.94 67.80
N GLN A 443 -7.27 -15.07 67.49
CA GLN A 443 -8.43 -14.30 68.01
C GLN A 443 -8.39 -12.79 67.63
N SER A 444 -9.25 -12.24 66.75
CA SER A 444 -10.72 -11.94 66.83
C SER A 444 -11.05 -10.77 67.80
N GLU A 445 -11.89 -9.76 67.52
CA GLU A 445 -12.84 -9.44 66.41
C GLU A 445 -13.22 -7.91 66.42
N PRO A 446 -14.07 -7.36 65.50
CA PRO A 446 -14.57 -5.96 65.46
C PRO A 446 -15.97 -5.84 66.19
N PRO A 447 -16.88 -4.83 66.03
CA PRO A 447 -17.29 -3.97 64.89
C PRO A 447 -16.66 -2.53 65.00
N GLU A 448 -17.17 -1.34 64.62
CA GLU A 448 -18.43 -0.71 64.12
C GLU A 448 -18.00 0.40 63.10
N ASP A 449 -18.68 0.85 62.03
CA ASP A 449 -20.08 1.07 61.57
C ASP A 449 -20.63 2.51 61.77
N ASP A 450 -20.95 3.19 60.65
CA ASP A 450 -21.83 4.37 60.54
C ASP A 450 -22.25 4.58 59.05
N THR A 451 -23.42 5.18 58.78
CA THR A 451 -24.23 4.86 57.58
C THR A 451 -24.58 6.04 56.63
N ILE A 452 -25.46 5.81 55.64
CA ILE A 452 -26.13 6.76 54.70
C ILE A 452 -25.32 7.08 53.41
N ASP A 453 -25.86 7.02 52.16
CA ASP A 453 -27.21 6.73 51.64
C ASP A 453 -27.18 5.90 50.32
N LYS A 454 -28.35 5.46 49.81
CA LYS A 454 -28.51 4.76 48.52
C LYS A 454 -29.23 5.63 47.46
N SER A 455 -28.78 5.54 46.20
CA SER A 455 -29.69 5.62 45.04
C SER A 455 -29.07 5.02 43.77
N ASP A 456 -29.95 4.36 43.03
CA ASP A 456 -29.76 3.46 41.87
C ASP A 456 -28.73 3.85 40.80
N GLN A 457 -27.84 2.90 40.48
CA GLN A 457 -27.51 2.58 39.09
C GLN A 457 -27.09 1.10 38.96
N SER A 458 -27.75 0.37 38.06
CA SER A 458 -27.55 -1.07 37.86
C SER A 458 -26.40 -1.33 36.86
N THR A 459 -25.23 -1.69 37.37
CA THR A 459 -24.15 -2.30 36.58
C THR A 459 -24.02 -3.77 36.92
N GLU A 460 -24.61 -4.63 36.09
CA GLU A 460 -24.26 -6.05 36.05
C GLU A 460 -22.76 -6.16 35.78
N THR A 461 -22.05 -6.75 36.74
CA THR A 461 -20.60 -6.83 36.76
C THR A 461 -20.24 -8.27 37.07
N GLU A 462 -20.06 -9.08 36.03
CA GLU A 462 -19.67 -10.48 36.18
C GLU A 462 -18.23 -10.55 36.70
N GLU A 463 -18.07 -10.89 37.98
CA GLU A 463 -16.77 -11.19 38.56
C GLU A 463 -16.33 -12.58 38.08
N ILE A 464 -15.22 -12.63 37.33
CA ILE A 464 -14.62 -13.89 36.87
C ILE A 464 -14.04 -14.62 38.09
N ASN A 465 -14.84 -15.51 38.67
CA ASN A 465 -14.49 -16.31 39.82
C ASN A 465 -13.55 -17.45 39.39
N ILE A 466 -12.27 -17.37 39.76
CA ILE A 466 -11.29 -18.44 39.49
C ILE A 466 -11.40 -19.50 40.59
N GLY A 467 -12.50 -20.25 40.56
CA GLY A 467 -12.67 -21.52 41.24
C GLY A 467 -12.08 -22.66 40.42
N SER A 468 -11.57 -23.70 41.09
CA SER A 468 -11.05 -24.91 40.44
C SER A 468 -11.93 -26.09 40.78
N GLU A 469 -12.78 -26.51 39.85
CA GLU A 469 -13.62 -27.71 39.98
C GLU A 469 -13.41 -28.64 38.78
N ASN A 470 -13.43 -29.95 39.05
CA ASN A 470 -13.43 -31.00 38.04
C ASN A 470 -14.78 -31.69 38.12
N GLY A 471 -15.48 -31.85 37.00
CA GLY A 471 -16.65 -32.71 36.90
C GLY A 471 -17.76 -32.11 36.04
N GLU A 472 -18.36 -32.97 35.22
CA GLU A 472 -19.59 -32.72 34.45
C GLU A 472 -19.46 -31.60 33.40
N GLU A 473 -18.97 -32.00 32.22
CA GLU A 473 -19.13 -31.22 30.98
C GLU A 473 -20.63 -31.18 30.63
N GLU A 474 -21.31 -30.10 30.99
CA GLU A 474 -22.54 -29.72 30.30
C GLU A 474 -22.18 -29.41 28.84
N GLU A 475 -22.80 -30.09 27.87
CA GLU A 475 -22.61 -29.81 26.45
C GLU A 475 -23.19 -28.42 26.13
N GLU A 476 -22.37 -27.36 26.22
CA GLU A 476 -22.75 -26.00 25.82
C GLU A 476 -23.28 -26.03 24.39
N LYS A 477 -24.60 -25.79 24.25
CA LYS A 477 -25.26 -25.87 22.95
C LYS A 477 -24.61 -24.88 21.99
N ILE A 478 -24.00 -25.39 20.92
CA ILE A 478 -23.14 -24.59 20.05
C ILE A 478 -23.97 -23.58 19.25
N GLU A 479 -24.06 -22.34 19.74
CA GLU A 479 -24.61 -21.23 18.97
C GLU A 479 -23.80 -21.01 17.69
N VAL A 480 -24.49 -20.99 16.55
CA VAL A 480 -23.91 -20.74 15.22
C VAL A 480 -23.92 -19.25 14.92
N TYR A 481 -24.98 -18.53 15.27
CA TYR A 481 -25.12 -17.09 15.01
C TYR A 481 -24.77 -16.22 16.23
N ARG A 482 -23.46 -16.06 16.45
CA ARG A 482 -22.92 -15.42 17.65
C ARG A 482 -22.94 -13.90 17.57
N LYS A 483 -23.45 -13.25 18.62
CA LYS A 483 -23.72 -11.79 18.69
C LYS A 483 -22.77 -11.09 19.67
N HIS A 484 -21.55 -10.77 19.21
CA HIS A 484 -20.47 -10.28 20.08
C HIS A 484 -20.62 -8.82 20.54
N GLY A 485 -20.11 -8.53 21.74
CA GLY A 485 -19.93 -7.18 22.28
C GLY A 485 -18.73 -6.43 21.66
N PHE A 486 -18.29 -5.33 22.29
CA PHE A 486 -17.07 -4.61 21.85
C PHE A 486 -15.79 -5.37 22.23
N ARG A 487 -15.36 -6.28 21.36
CA ARG A 487 -14.20 -7.16 21.58
C ARG A 487 -12.90 -6.55 21.05
N GLY A 488 -11.81 -6.77 21.78
CA GLY A 488 -10.45 -6.34 21.47
C GLY A 488 -9.64 -7.41 20.74
N ARG A 489 -8.53 -7.03 20.08
CA ARG A 489 -7.74 -7.88 19.13
C ARG A 489 -7.05 -9.14 19.73
N TRP A 490 -7.42 -9.53 20.92
CA TRP A 490 -6.79 -10.57 21.73
C TRP A 490 -7.80 -11.37 22.55
N GLU A 491 -9.09 -11.04 22.42
CA GLU A 491 -10.24 -11.77 22.95
C GLU A 491 -10.73 -12.81 21.92
N ASP A 492 -10.26 -12.75 20.67
CA ASP A 492 -10.66 -13.60 19.55
C ASP A 492 -9.44 -14.20 18.82
N HIS A 493 -9.65 -15.24 18.01
CA HIS A 493 -8.57 -15.85 17.24
C HIS A 493 -7.90 -14.85 16.28
N ARG A 494 -6.58 -15.00 16.07
CA ARG A 494 -5.76 -13.95 15.42
C ARG A 494 -6.23 -13.56 14.01
N GLN A 495 -6.85 -14.48 13.27
CA GLN A 495 -7.41 -14.21 11.94
C GLN A 495 -8.70 -13.40 12.05
N VAL A 496 -9.71 -13.90 12.77
CA VAL A 496 -10.98 -13.22 13.12
C VAL A 496 -10.72 -11.79 13.62
N ALA A 497 -9.86 -11.66 14.64
CA ALA A 497 -9.47 -10.39 15.25
C ALA A 497 -8.72 -9.45 14.29
N SER A 498 -8.13 -9.97 13.21
CA SER A 498 -7.49 -9.16 12.18
C SER A 498 -8.49 -8.70 11.11
N GLU A 499 -9.48 -9.52 10.78
CA GLU A 499 -10.45 -9.21 9.74
C GLU A 499 -11.57 -8.29 10.24
N ALA A 500 -12.10 -8.50 11.45
CA ALA A 500 -12.97 -7.50 12.09
C ALA A 500 -12.28 -6.11 12.18
N GLN A 501 -10.97 -6.08 12.40
CA GLN A 501 -10.18 -4.84 12.38
C GLN A 501 -9.84 -4.31 10.97
N SER A 502 -10.01 -5.11 9.92
CA SER A 502 -9.89 -4.73 8.51
C SER A 502 -11.15 -3.99 8.00
N LEU A 503 -12.33 -4.41 8.45
CA LEU A 503 -13.65 -3.96 7.96
C LEU A 503 -14.17 -2.65 8.58
N TYR A 504 -15.13 -1.98 7.94
CA TYR A 504 -15.93 -0.86 8.49
C TYR A 504 -17.32 -1.33 8.95
N ALA A 505 -18.13 -0.41 9.51
CA ALA A 505 -19.47 -0.73 9.99
C ALA A 505 -20.40 -1.07 8.81
N GLY A 506 -21.13 -2.19 8.89
CA GLY A 506 -21.95 -2.73 7.82
C GLY A 506 -21.21 -3.64 6.83
N GLU A 507 -19.87 -3.63 6.81
CA GLU A 507 -19.08 -4.54 5.98
C GLU A 507 -19.00 -5.94 6.61
N TYR A 508 -19.02 -6.97 5.75
CA TYR A 508 -18.82 -8.37 6.10
C TYR A 508 -17.45 -8.89 5.68
N SER A 509 -16.95 -9.92 6.35
CA SER A 509 -15.68 -10.55 6.02
C SER A 509 -15.80 -11.48 4.83
N ARG A 510 -14.64 -11.83 4.26
CA ARG A 510 -14.51 -13.10 3.54
C ARG A 510 -14.57 -14.27 4.51
N LEU A 511 -14.72 -15.47 3.98
CA LEU A 511 -14.55 -16.70 4.74
C LEU A 511 -13.20 -16.71 5.49
N ILE A 512 -13.25 -16.95 6.80
CA ILE A 512 -12.08 -17.02 7.67
C ILE A 512 -11.87 -18.48 8.10
N ASP A 513 -10.86 -19.11 7.49
CA ASP A 513 -10.34 -20.42 7.87
C ASP A 513 -9.58 -20.34 9.21
N THR A 514 -9.95 -21.16 10.18
CA THR A 514 -9.14 -21.45 11.37
C THR A 514 -9.10 -22.97 11.59
N LYS A 515 -8.16 -23.45 12.42
CA LYS A 515 -7.97 -24.89 12.68
C LYS A 515 -9.20 -25.63 13.21
N GLU A 516 -10.04 -24.90 13.94
CA GLU A 516 -11.12 -25.41 14.79
C GLU A 516 -12.50 -24.93 14.31
N SER A 517 -12.55 -23.98 13.36
CA SER A 517 -13.80 -23.40 12.88
C SER A 517 -13.63 -22.53 11.63
N TYR A 518 -14.68 -22.47 10.81
CA TYR A 518 -14.87 -21.46 9.77
C TYR A 518 -15.73 -20.30 10.30
N HIS A 519 -15.41 -19.06 9.93
CA HIS A 519 -16.17 -17.88 10.35
C HIS A 519 -16.53 -16.96 9.17
N ILE A 520 -17.71 -16.36 9.21
CA ILE A 520 -18.09 -15.20 8.39
C ILE A 520 -18.59 -14.11 9.33
N LEU A 521 -17.97 -12.92 9.31
CA LEU A 521 -18.24 -11.83 10.26
C LEU A 521 -19.04 -10.71 9.59
N LYS A 522 -19.94 -10.05 10.32
CA LYS A 522 -20.51 -8.74 9.99
C LYS A 522 -20.18 -7.72 11.09
N VAL A 523 -19.50 -6.62 10.77
CA VAL A 523 -19.10 -5.63 11.76
C VAL A 523 -20.24 -4.62 11.99
N ASP A 524 -20.92 -4.71 13.13
CA ASP A 524 -21.96 -3.76 13.56
C ASP A 524 -21.39 -2.35 13.79
N ARG A 525 -20.33 -2.24 14.61
CA ARG A 525 -19.78 -0.96 15.09
C ARG A 525 -18.30 -1.10 15.42
N LYS A 526 -17.57 0.01 15.33
CA LYS A 526 -16.13 0.07 15.57
C LYS A 526 -15.78 1.29 16.41
N ARG A 527 -14.87 1.15 17.37
CA ARG A 527 -14.34 2.26 18.15
C ARG A 527 -12.82 2.18 18.21
N SER A 528 -12.15 3.24 17.76
CA SER A 528 -10.69 3.38 17.90
C SER A 528 -10.41 4.67 18.64
N TYR A 529 -9.87 4.56 19.86
CA TYR A 529 -9.38 5.71 20.62
C TYR A 529 -8.13 5.33 21.40
N TYR A 530 -7.07 6.11 21.18
CA TYR A 530 -5.76 5.84 21.76
C TYR A 530 -4.96 7.12 21.94
N GLY A 531 -4.00 7.07 22.86
CA GLY A 531 -3.19 8.23 23.18
C GLY A 531 -2.34 8.04 24.42
N ASP A 532 -1.86 9.15 24.94
CA ASP A 532 -0.87 9.19 26.00
C ASP A 532 -1.09 10.37 26.95
N ILE A 533 -0.76 10.15 28.21
CA ILE A 533 -0.67 11.16 29.27
C ILE A 533 0.76 11.09 29.79
N TYR A 534 1.47 12.20 29.77
CA TYR A 534 2.86 12.29 30.21
C TYR A 534 3.03 13.52 31.08
N LEU A 535 3.49 13.34 32.32
CA LEU A 535 3.79 14.40 33.27
C LEU A 535 5.22 14.19 33.78
N TYR A 536 6.12 15.14 33.56
CA TYR A 536 7.52 14.99 33.94
C TYR A 536 8.14 16.31 34.38
N GLY A 537 8.66 16.33 35.61
CA GLY A 537 9.36 17.45 36.21
C GLY A 537 10.82 17.13 36.48
N ALA A 538 11.74 17.95 35.97
CA ALA A 538 13.18 17.78 36.14
C ALA A 538 13.90 19.09 36.47
N ASP A 539 15.06 18.95 37.10
CA ASP A 539 15.97 20.06 37.36
C ASP A 539 16.65 20.52 36.07
N GLU A 540 16.78 21.84 35.88
CA GLU A 540 17.50 22.41 34.74
C GLU A 540 18.87 22.93 35.17
N TYR A 541 19.87 22.74 34.29
CA TYR A 541 21.28 23.01 34.55
C TYR A 541 21.91 23.86 33.43
N SER A 542 22.93 24.65 33.78
CA SER A 542 23.64 25.50 32.81
C SER A 542 24.39 24.68 31.74
N PHE A 543 24.55 25.24 30.54
CA PHE A 543 25.23 24.59 29.40
C PHE A 543 26.75 24.38 29.58
N SER A 544 27.29 24.63 30.77
CA SER A 544 28.71 24.43 31.11
C SER A 544 29.07 22.94 31.11
N ARG A 545 30.15 22.57 30.42
CA ARG A 545 30.61 21.17 30.29
C ARG A 545 31.54 20.70 31.40
N GLN A 546 32.03 21.63 32.23
CA GLN A 546 32.91 21.38 33.36
C GLN A 546 32.08 21.53 34.64
N ASP A 547 31.67 22.77 34.94
CA ASP A 547 30.90 23.12 36.13
C ASP A 547 29.43 23.42 35.78
N ALA A 548 28.60 22.38 35.76
CA ALA A 548 27.16 22.50 35.49
C ALA A 548 26.41 22.93 36.76
N THR A 549 25.93 24.18 36.80
CA THR A 549 25.16 24.74 37.93
C THR A 549 23.67 24.53 37.69
N ARG A 550 22.92 24.10 38.72
CA ARG A 550 21.45 24.02 38.64
C ARG A 550 20.84 25.42 38.56
N ILE A 551 20.23 25.74 37.43
CA ILE A 551 19.61 27.05 37.16
C ILE A 551 18.13 27.11 37.53
N GLY A 552 17.44 25.97 37.57
CA GLY A 552 15.99 25.96 37.83
C GLY A 552 15.38 24.57 37.94
N ARG A 553 14.07 24.50 37.64
CA ARG A 553 13.27 23.29 37.49
C ARG A 553 12.21 23.51 36.40
N ARG A 554 12.02 22.53 35.52
CA ARG A 554 11.00 22.52 34.48
C ARG A 554 9.96 21.43 34.77
N TRP A 555 8.70 21.73 34.50
CA TRP A 555 7.61 20.77 34.38
C TRP A 555 7.10 20.72 32.94
N ASN A 556 6.78 19.53 32.47
CA ASN A 556 6.12 19.30 31.18
C ASN A 556 4.91 18.38 31.43
N MET A 557 3.72 18.79 30.99
CA MET A 557 2.55 17.92 30.86
C MET A 557 2.18 17.81 29.39
N ARG A 558 1.82 16.62 28.93
CA ARG A 558 1.28 16.34 27.60
C ARG A 558 0.10 15.40 27.73
N TRP A 559 -0.99 15.74 27.06
CA TRP A 559 -2.06 14.81 26.72
C TRP A 559 -2.15 14.73 25.20
N GLY A 560 -1.94 13.54 24.67
CA GLY A 560 -2.19 13.19 23.27
C GLY A 560 -3.43 12.30 23.17
N HIS A 561 -4.25 12.54 22.15
CA HIS A 561 -5.45 11.77 21.89
C HIS A 561 -5.71 11.64 20.38
N ARG A 562 -6.05 10.45 19.92
CA ARG A 562 -6.65 10.20 18.61
C ARG A 562 -7.93 9.40 18.79
N GLN A 563 -8.97 9.78 18.06
CA GLN A 563 -10.21 9.03 17.93
C GLN A 563 -10.61 8.91 16.46
N SER A 564 -11.21 7.78 16.09
CA SER A 564 -11.97 7.62 14.86
C SER A 564 -13.43 7.37 15.21
N PHE A 565 -14.32 8.23 14.70
CA PHE A 565 -15.76 8.09 14.76
C PHE A 565 -16.20 7.39 13.48
N PHE A 566 -16.66 6.14 13.62
CA PHE A 566 -17.20 5.36 12.52
C PHE A 566 -18.70 5.62 12.41
N THR A 567 -19.18 5.79 11.19
CA THR A 567 -20.57 6.07 10.85
C THR A 567 -21.11 5.01 9.87
N PRO A 568 -22.44 4.82 9.75
CA PRO A 568 -23.02 3.93 8.73
C PRO A 568 -22.71 4.35 7.28
N TRP A 569 -22.20 5.56 7.08
CA TRP A 569 -21.84 6.12 5.76
C TRP A 569 -20.40 5.80 5.35
N ASP A 570 -19.59 5.18 6.22
CA ASP A 570 -18.20 4.81 5.92
C ASP A 570 -18.14 3.48 5.17
N SER A 571 -17.44 3.45 4.04
CA SER A 571 -17.26 2.25 3.20
C SER A 571 -15.86 2.26 2.62
N LYS A 572 -15.12 1.18 2.87
CA LYS A 572 -13.75 0.96 2.40
C LYS A 572 -13.75 0.56 0.93
N LYS A 573 -14.80 -0.14 0.45
CA LYS A 573 -15.03 -0.47 -0.97
C LYS A 573 -15.22 0.80 -1.80
N ASP A 574 -15.94 1.79 -1.27
CA ASP A 574 -16.25 3.06 -1.96
C ASP A 574 -15.32 4.23 -1.55
N GLY A 575 -14.27 3.97 -0.76
CA GLY A 575 -13.29 4.99 -0.33
C GLY A 575 -13.79 6.04 0.66
N ARG A 576 -15.01 5.92 1.20
CA ARG A 576 -15.63 6.78 2.22
C ARG A 576 -14.99 6.50 3.60
N ARG A 577 -14.50 7.54 4.32
CA ARG A 577 -13.61 7.36 5.49
C ARG A 577 -14.19 7.94 6.79
N PRO A 578 -14.01 7.22 7.92
CA PRO A 578 -14.47 7.68 9.24
C PRO A 578 -13.86 9.03 9.63
N ILE A 579 -14.67 9.85 10.30
CA ILE A 579 -14.22 11.13 10.86
C ILE A 579 -13.11 10.85 11.88
N SER A 580 -11.97 11.50 11.70
CA SER A 580 -10.79 11.35 12.56
C SER A 580 -10.50 12.63 13.33
N PHE A 581 -10.37 12.51 14.64
CA PHE A 581 -9.94 13.57 15.54
C PHE A 581 -8.53 13.28 16.06
N VAL A 582 -7.65 14.27 16.01
CA VAL A 582 -6.32 14.25 16.63
C VAL A 582 -6.17 15.49 17.50
N GLY A 583 -6.20 15.29 18.81
CA GLY A 583 -5.97 16.32 19.82
C GLY A 583 -4.59 16.18 20.46
N ARG A 584 -3.96 17.30 20.78
CA ARG A 584 -2.81 17.36 21.68
C ARG A 584 -2.81 18.69 22.45
N THR A 585 -2.78 18.57 23.77
CA THR A 585 -2.51 19.68 24.68
C THR A 585 -1.16 19.44 25.34
N ALA A 586 -0.28 20.43 25.35
CA ALA A 586 1.00 20.38 26.05
C ALA A 586 1.24 21.66 26.85
N TRP A 587 1.41 21.50 28.16
CA TRP A 587 1.79 22.56 29.09
C TRP A 587 3.26 22.43 29.46
N ARG A 588 3.95 23.56 29.53
CA ARG A 588 5.33 23.68 30.03
C ARG A 588 5.37 24.81 31.04
N ALA A 589 6.07 24.59 32.13
CA ALA A 589 6.44 25.65 33.07
C ALA A 589 7.91 25.50 33.47
N GLU A 590 8.66 26.58 33.38
CA GLU A 590 10.06 26.69 33.78
C GLU A 590 10.19 27.72 34.88
N HIS A 591 10.77 27.30 36.00
CA HIS A 591 11.05 28.15 37.12
C HIS A 591 12.57 28.22 37.35
N TYR A 592 13.12 29.40 37.16
CA TYR A 592 14.53 29.71 37.38
C TYR A 592 14.74 30.29 38.77
N ARG A 593 15.96 30.12 39.32
CA ARG A 593 16.32 30.72 40.61
C ARG A 593 16.33 32.25 40.51
N GLU A 594 15.68 32.92 41.45
CA GLU A 594 15.60 34.39 41.54
C GLU A 594 16.99 35.05 41.51
N GLU A 595 17.99 34.41 42.15
CA GLU A 595 19.41 34.78 42.15
C GLU A 595 19.98 35.06 40.74
N LEU A 596 19.50 34.35 39.72
CA LEU A 596 19.99 34.39 38.35
C LEU A 596 19.31 35.45 37.48
N LYS A 597 18.17 36.01 37.95
CA LYS A 597 17.36 37.03 37.22
C LYS A 597 16.97 36.61 35.79
N LEU A 598 16.79 35.32 35.55
CA LEU A 598 16.23 34.79 34.31
C LEU A 598 14.69 34.88 34.34
N PRO A 599 14.02 35.16 33.20
CA PRO A 599 12.57 35.14 33.14
C PRO A 599 12.04 33.73 33.38
N ASN A 600 10.94 33.61 34.13
CA ASN A 600 10.22 32.33 34.22
C ASN A 600 9.36 32.17 32.96
N GLU A 601 9.55 31.07 32.23
CA GLU A 601 8.78 30.76 31.02
C GLU A 601 7.61 29.83 31.36
N SER A 602 6.43 30.05 30.80
CA SER A 602 5.31 29.12 30.94
C SER A 602 4.38 29.23 29.74
N SER A 603 3.98 28.10 29.15
CA SER A 603 3.12 28.11 27.96
C SER A 603 2.17 26.92 27.88
N ILE A 604 1.01 27.17 27.28
CA ILE A 604 0.03 26.15 26.87
C ILE A 604 -0.01 26.11 25.34
N ASN A 605 0.37 24.96 24.80
CA ASN A 605 0.37 24.65 23.38
C ASN A 605 -0.79 23.67 23.10
N SER A 606 -1.87 24.18 22.54
CA SER A 606 -3.10 23.43 22.28
C SER A 606 -3.35 23.28 20.78
N PHE A 607 -3.56 22.04 20.35
CA PHE A 607 -3.71 21.66 18.95
C PHE A 607 -4.84 20.63 18.81
N GLY A 608 -5.73 20.86 17.85
CA GLY A 608 -6.79 19.93 17.49
C GLY A 608 -7.01 19.94 15.99
N ILE A 609 -7.10 18.76 15.38
CA ILE A 609 -7.54 18.58 14.00
C ILE A 609 -8.71 17.61 13.99
N ILE A 610 -9.80 18.01 13.33
CA ILE A 610 -10.84 17.11 12.82
C ILE A 610 -10.61 16.97 11.31
N THR A 611 -10.48 15.75 10.81
CA THR A 611 -10.41 15.44 9.37
C THR A 611 -11.51 14.46 9.01
N TYR A 612 -12.31 14.81 8.01
CA TYR A 612 -13.32 13.98 7.36
C TYR A 612 -12.97 13.85 5.88
N GLY A 613 -13.28 12.73 5.25
CA GLY A 613 -13.05 12.56 3.81
C GLY A 613 -13.90 11.45 3.22
N ALA A 614 -14.50 11.74 2.07
CA ALA A 614 -15.34 10.83 1.33
C ALA A 614 -14.93 10.86 -0.14
N ALA A 615 -15.00 9.74 -0.85
CA ALA A 615 -15.07 9.81 -2.30
C ALA A 615 -16.45 10.36 -2.69
N PHE A 616 -16.49 11.27 -3.67
CA PHE A 616 -17.75 11.63 -4.32
C PHE A 616 -18.06 10.58 -5.40
N SER A 617 -19.19 9.90 -5.22
CA SER A 617 -19.85 9.12 -6.26
C SER A 617 -20.34 10.02 -7.41
N ALA A 618 -20.69 9.40 -8.53
CA ALA A 618 -21.46 10.03 -9.59
C ALA A 618 -22.90 10.29 -9.12
N ALA A 619 -23.12 11.48 -8.57
CA ALA A 619 -24.44 11.98 -8.17
C ALA A 619 -25.41 11.91 -9.35
N SER A 620 -26.29 10.92 -9.31
CA SER A 620 -27.32 10.64 -10.32
C SER A 620 -28.69 10.99 -9.75
N ASP A 621 -29.70 11.22 -10.60
CA ASP A 621 -31.09 11.31 -10.13
C ASP A 621 -31.62 9.99 -9.52
N LYS A 622 -30.84 8.90 -9.65
CA LYS A 622 -31.02 7.59 -8.99
C LYS A 622 -30.24 7.41 -7.68
N ASP A 623 -29.49 8.40 -7.19
CA ASP A 623 -28.79 8.35 -5.89
C ASP A 623 -29.78 8.58 -4.71
N ILE A 624 -31.03 8.10 -4.81
CA ILE A 624 -32.11 8.26 -3.80
C ILE A 624 -32.94 6.96 -3.73
N ASP A 625 -33.20 6.44 -2.53
CA ASP A 625 -34.08 5.27 -2.33
C ASP A 625 -35.58 5.60 -2.20
N GLU A 626 -36.44 4.58 -2.12
CA GLU A 626 -37.90 4.76 -2.11
C GLU A 626 -38.42 5.56 -0.90
N ASP A 627 -37.66 5.60 0.20
CA ASP A 627 -37.94 6.43 1.39
C ASP A 627 -37.38 7.86 1.28
N GLY A 628 -36.66 8.19 0.20
CA GLY A 628 -36.09 9.52 -0.05
C GLY A 628 -34.69 9.75 0.53
N ASN A 629 -33.97 8.70 0.95
CA ASN A 629 -32.61 8.81 1.49
C ASN A 629 -31.56 8.73 0.38
N LEU A 630 -30.46 9.48 0.53
CA LEU A 630 -29.37 9.47 -0.46
C LEU A 630 -28.61 8.13 -0.45
N ARG A 631 -28.75 7.36 -1.53
CA ARG A 631 -27.83 6.29 -1.93
C ARG A 631 -26.69 6.89 -2.77
N PHE A 632 -25.62 6.15 -3.02
CA PHE A 632 -24.46 6.67 -3.75
C PHE A 632 -23.84 5.63 -4.69
N SER A 633 -23.74 5.97 -5.98
CA SER A 633 -23.16 5.13 -7.04
C SER A 633 -21.73 4.62 -6.73
N ARG A 634 -21.46 3.35 -7.09
CA ARG A 634 -20.12 2.72 -7.03
C ARG A 634 -19.07 3.40 -7.95
N GLU A 635 -19.47 4.28 -8.87
CA GLU A 635 -18.55 5.02 -9.75
C GLU A 635 -18.16 6.38 -9.18
N THR A 636 -16.87 6.64 -8.99
CA THR A 636 -16.37 7.91 -8.41
C THR A 636 -16.20 9.04 -9.44
N ILE A 637 -16.61 10.25 -9.07
CA ILE A 637 -16.23 11.51 -9.72
C ILE A 637 -14.81 11.90 -9.28
N GLY A 638 -14.52 11.80 -7.98
CA GLY A 638 -13.26 12.23 -7.37
C GLY A 638 -13.26 12.06 -5.85
N ASP A 639 -12.24 12.58 -5.18
CA ASP A 639 -12.05 12.52 -3.71
C ASP A 639 -12.38 13.88 -3.06
N PHE A 640 -12.95 13.86 -1.85
CA PHE A 640 -13.12 15.04 -0.99
C PHE A 640 -12.43 14.85 0.37
N THR A 641 -11.88 15.92 0.92
CA THR A 641 -11.34 15.95 2.29
C THR A 641 -11.59 17.31 2.93
N GLY A 642 -12.36 17.32 4.02
CA GLY A 642 -12.56 18.47 4.89
C GLY A 642 -11.69 18.37 6.14
N ARG A 643 -10.99 19.46 6.49
CA ARG A 643 -10.09 19.53 7.64
C ARG A 643 -10.30 20.83 8.42
N LEU A 644 -10.71 20.70 9.67
CA LEU A 644 -10.78 21.80 10.64
C LEU A 644 -9.57 21.72 11.58
N GLU A 645 -8.70 22.72 11.56
CA GLU A 645 -7.53 22.83 12.44
C GLU A 645 -7.67 24.02 13.42
N VAL A 646 -7.53 23.73 14.71
CA VAL A 646 -7.30 24.71 15.77
C VAL A 646 -5.86 24.56 16.25
N ARG A 647 -5.13 25.67 16.32
CA ARG A 647 -3.77 25.73 16.85
C ARG A 647 -3.58 27.02 17.65
N HIS A 648 -3.58 26.89 18.97
CA HIS A 648 -3.39 27.99 19.91
C HIS A 648 -2.08 27.80 20.68
N VAL A 649 -1.35 28.90 20.89
CA VAL A 649 -0.17 28.93 21.76
C VAL A 649 -0.30 30.14 22.68
N HIS A 650 -0.66 29.87 23.93
CA HIS A 650 -0.67 30.88 24.98
C HIS A 650 0.68 30.87 25.68
N ASP A 651 1.36 32.01 25.70
CA ASP A 651 2.55 32.23 26.52
C ASP A 651 2.16 33.09 27.73
N PHE A 652 2.65 32.71 28.90
CA PHE A 652 2.42 33.39 30.18
C PHE A 652 3.65 34.18 30.65
N SER A 653 4.73 34.18 29.88
CA SER A 653 5.87 35.08 30.09
C SER A 653 5.60 36.49 29.52
N ASP A 654 6.45 37.46 29.88
CA ASP A 654 6.41 38.80 29.29
C ASP A 654 6.89 38.84 27.82
N GLU A 655 7.46 37.74 27.29
CA GLU A 655 7.88 37.65 25.90
C GLU A 655 6.68 37.44 24.96
N ASN A 656 6.63 38.24 23.88
CA ASN A 656 5.44 38.29 23.03
C ASN A 656 5.55 37.24 21.92
N ASN A 657 4.57 36.33 21.84
CA ASN A 657 4.62 35.17 20.95
C ASN A 657 4.64 35.57 19.47
N THR A 658 5.63 35.07 18.73
CA THR A 658 5.79 35.32 17.29
C THR A 658 5.26 34.18 16.40
N ALA A 659 4.70 33.11 16.97
CA ALA A 659 4.11 32.01 16.21
C ALA A 659 2.76 32.39 15.57
N LEU A 660 2.49 31.82 14.39
CA LEU A 660 1.20 31.94 13.72
C LEU A 660 0.20 30.92 14.30
N GLN A 661 -0.96 31.42 14.73
CA GLN A 661 -2.03 30.65 15.35
C GLN A 661 -3.24 30.53 14.41
N LYS A 662 -4.02 29.45 14.54
CA LYS A 662 -5.18 29.12 13.69
C LYS A 662 -6.42 28.95 14.57
N LEU A 663 -7.39 29.85 14.45
CA LEU A 663 -8.48 30.03 15.42
C LEU A 663 -9.87 30.25 14.79
N PRO A 664 -10.45 29.27 14.07
CA PRO A 664 -9.84 28.07 13.49
C PRO A 664 -9.35 28.33 12.05
N GLN A 665 -8.81 27.30 11.40
CA GLN A 665 -8.70 27.21 9.94
C GLN A 665 -9.55 26.03 9.45
N LEU A 666 -10.39 26.26 8.44
CA LEU A 666 -11.08 25.20 7.69
C LEU A 666 -10.44 25.09 6.30
N THR A 667 -10.11 23.87 5.89
CA THR A 667 -9.54 23.57 4.58
C THR A 667 -10.38 22.46 3.93
N LEU A 668 -10.86 22.68 2.71
CA LEU A 668 -11.71 21.78 1.93
C LEU A 668 -11.01 21.48 0.60
N ASN A 669 -10.65 20.22 0.36
CA ASN A 669 -9.99 19.79 -0.86
C ASN A 669 -10.92 18.87 -1.65
N PHE A 670 -11.04 19.12 -2.95
CA PHE A 670 -11.71 18.29 -3.94
C PHE A 670 -10.62 17.86 -4.92
N SER A 671 -10.46 16.58 -5.21
CA SER A 671 -9.32 16.08 -5.99
C SER A 671 -9.75 15.08 -7.05
N ARG A 672 -9.09 15.15 -8.22
CA ARG A 672 -9.30 14.27 -9.38
C ARG A 672 -10.73 14.28 -9.94
N MET A 673 -11.49 15.33 -9.67
CA MET A 673 -12.89 15.48 -10.05
C MET A 673 -13.01 15.44 -11.59
N ARG A 674 -13.62 14.40 -12.14
CA ARG A 674 -13.75 14.20 -13.60
C ARG A 674 -14.88 15.05 -14.18
N PHE A 675 -14.60 15.85 -15.20
CA PHE A 675 -15.61 16.70 -15.84
C PHE A 675 -16.71 15.91 -16.53
N SER A 676 -16.39 14.81 -17.22
CA SER A 676 -17.38 13.98 -17.90
C SER A 676 -18.39 13.27 -16.99
N ARG A 677 -18.19 13.31 -15.66
CA ARG A 677 -19.09 12.70 -14.65
C ARG A 677 -19.79 13.73 -13.76
N LEU A 678 -19.69 15.03 -14.05
CA LEU A 678 -20.49 16.05 -13.39
C LEU A 678 -21.83 16.23 -14.15
N PRO A 679 -23.01 16.17 -13.49
CA PRO A 679 -24.31 16.29 -14.19
C PRO A 679 -24.47 17.56 -15.05
N LEU A 680 -23.89 18.69 -14.61
CA LEU A 680 -23.87 19.94 -15.37
C LEU A 680 -23.08 19.88 -16.69
N PHE A 681 -22.22 18.86 -16.85
CA PHE A 681 -21.31 18.70 -17.99
C PHE A 681 -21.51 17.39 -18.75
N GLU A 682 -22.37 16.47 -18.31
CA GLU A 682 -22.64 15.19 -18.99
C GLU A 682 -23.20 15.44 -20.41
N ASN A 683 -24.31 16.18 -20.53
CA ASN A 683 -24.88 16.59 -21.83
C ASN A 683 -23.88 17.34 -22.74
N ILE A 684 -22.93 18.07 -22.15
CA ILE A 684 -21.88 18.77 -22.90
C ILE A 684 -20.81 17.77 -23.36
N ASN A 685 -20.39 16.84 -22.50
CA ASN A 685 -19.47 15.76 -22.84
C ASN A 685 -20.05 14.91 -23.98
N ASP A 686 -21.32 14.54 -23.92
CA ASP A 686 -21.93 13.61 -24.89
C ASP A 686 -22.10 14.27 -26.26
N GLY A 687 -22.48 15.56 -26.27
CA GLY A 687 -22.44 16.39 -27.47
C GLY A 687 -21.03 16.46 -28.07
N LEU A 688 -20.01 16.72 -27.23
CA LEU A 688 -18.61 16.76 -27.62
C LEU A 688 -18.11 15.39 -28.14
N VAL A 689 -18.41 14.28 -27.46
CA VAL A 689 -18.09 12.91 -27.89
C VAL A 689 -18.71 12.64 -29.25
N SER A 690 -19.99 12.95 -29.47
CA SER A 690 -20.63 12.75 -30.77
C SER A 690 -19.98 13.55 -31.91
N ILE A 691 -19.37 14.71 -31.60
CA ILE A 691 -18.56 15.51 -32.53
C ILE A 691 -17.18 14.87 -32.73
N SER A 692 -16.56 14.35 -31.66
CA SER A 692 -15.28 13.62 -31.70
C SER A 692 -15.38 12.40 -32.60
N GLU A 693 -16.45 11.62 -32.47
CA GLU A 693 -16.69 10.43 -33.28
C GLU A 693 -16.94 10.76 -34.75
N LYS A 694 -17.73 11.80 -35.04
CA LYS A 694 -17.92 12.33 -36.40
C LYS A 694 -16.67 13.00 -36.98
N ALA A 695 -15.67 13.29 -36.15
CA ALA A 695 -14.36 13.83 -36.53
C ALA A 695 -13.22 12.78 -36.49
N LYS A 696 -13.52 11.51 -36.14
CA LYS A 696 -12.57 10.39 -36.31
C LYS A 696 -12.27 10.29 -37.80
N THR A 697 -10.99 10.40 -38.15
CA THR A 697 -10.48 10.31 -39.52
C THR A 697 -9.25 9.42 -39.53
N ASP A 698 -9.08 8.63 -40.58
CA ASP A 698 -7.99 7.64 -40.71
C ASP A 698 -6.60 8.27 -40.91
N ILE A 699 -6.51 9.59 -40.77
CA ILE A 699 -5.32 10.41 -40.99
C ILE A 699 -4.75 10.81 -39.62
N PRO A 700 -3.68 10.15 -39.10
CA PRO A 700 -3.27 10.26 -37.69
C PRO A 700 -2.73 11.63 -37.24
N PHE A 701 -2.67 12.63 -38.13
CA PHE A 701 -2.34 14.01 -37.78
C PHE A 701 -3.56 14.94 -37.73
N LEU A 702 -4.68 14.56 -38.34
CA LEU A 702 -5.93 15.34 -38.32
C LEU A 702 -6.76 15.02 -37.08
N SER A 703 -6.74 13.76 -36.61
CA SER A 703 -7.28 13.36 -35.31
C SER A 703 -6.67 14.13 -34.12
N VAL A 704 -5.49 14.74 -34.28
CA VAL A 704 -4.86 15.63 -33.28
C VAL A 704 -5.64 16.94 -33.09
N PHE A 705 -6.46 17.34 -34.08
CA PHE A 705 -7.35 18.49 -33.98
C PHE A 705 -8.78 18.11 -33.57
N ALA A 706 -9.11 16.81 -33.54
CA ALA A 706 -10.34 16.29 -32.97
C ALA A 706 -10.24 16.23 -31.44
N ILE A 707 -10.17 17.40 -30.79
CA ILE A 707 -10.21 17.54 -29.32
C ILE A 707 -11.59 18.05 -28.82
N PRO A 708 -12.63 17.20 -28.83
CA PRO A 708 -13.82 17.44 -28.00
C PRO A 708 -14.22 16.17 -27.19
N THR A 709 -13.56 15.88 -26.07
CA THR A 709 -14.14 15.03 -25.01
C THR A 709 -13.69 15.53 -23.63
N LEU A 710 -14.49 15.31 -22.58
CA LEU A 710 -14.17 15.70 -21.20
C LEU A 710 -13.61 14.53 -20.35
N GLU A 711 -13.38 13.37 -20.94
CA GLU A 711 -13.01 12.12 -20.25
C GLU A 711 -11.61 12.20 -19.62
N ASP A 712 -10.59 12.58 -20.40
CA ASP A 712 -9.24 12.90 -19.91
C ASP A 712 -9.15 14.29 -19.22
N THR A 713 -10.28 14.89 -18.81
CA THR A 713 -10.34 16.21 -18.17
C THR A 713 -10.72 16.09 -16.69
N SER A 714 -9.78 16.41 -15.80
CA SER A 714 -9.99 16.39 -14.35
C SER A 714 -9.61 17.73 -13.72
N PHE A 715 -10.24 18.09 -12.62
CA PHE A 715 -9.77 19.17 -11.75
C PHE A 715 -9.46 18.75 -10.33
N ASP A 716 -8.50 19.45 -9.72
CA ASP A 716 -8.32 19.56 -8.28
C ASP A 716 -8.80 20.98 -7.87
N MET A 717 -9.50 21.13 -6.73
CA MET A 717 -9.96 22.42 -6.19
C MET A 717 -9.74 22.46 -4.68
N ASP A 718 -9.01 23.47 -4.20
CA ASP A 718 -8.64 23.64 -2.81
C ASP A 718 -9.21 24.95 -2.26
N ILE A 719 -9.89 24.90 -1.11
CA ILE A 719 -10.53 26.06 -0.47
C ILE A 719 -10.08 26.15 0.98
N GLU A 720 -9.41 27.23 1.37
CA GLU A 720 -9.01 27.49 2.76
C GLU A 720 -9.68 28.74 3.32
N PHE A 721 -10.44 28.59 4.42
CA PHE A 721 -10.95 29.68 5.25
C PHE A 721 -10.07 29.79 6.50
N GLY A 722 -9.23 30.82 6.59
CA GLY A 722 -8.29 31.02 7.69
C GLY A 722 -8.69 32.17 8.61
N ASN A 723 -8.97 31.87 9.89
CA ASN A 723 -8.88 32.88 10.94
C ASN A 723 -7.51 32.76 11.62
N PHE A 724 -6.59 33.64 11.23
CA PHE A 724 -5.22 33.66 11.72
C PHE A 724 -5.04 34.69 12.84
N TYR A 725 -4.26 34.34 13.85
CA TYR A 725 -3.84 35.25 14.92
C TYR A 725 -2.32 35.21 15.12
N ARG A 726 -1.72 36.37 15.39
CA ARG A 726 -0.29 36.50 15.71
C ARG A 726 -0.09 37.66 16.69
N GLN A 727 0.30 37.35 17.94
CA GLN A 727 0.47 38.33 19.02
C GLN A 727 1.56 39.37 18.72
N THR A 728 2.63 39.00 18.01
CA THR A 728 3.64 39.94 17.52
C THR A 728 4.17 39.56 16.14
N TYR A 729 4.21 40.56 15.26
CA TYR A 729 4.70 40.45 13.89
C TYR A 729 5.53 41.69 13.54
N ARG A 730 6.49 41.53 12.62
CA ARG A 730 7.30 42.63 12.09
C ARG A 730 6.92 42.86 10.63
N ASN A 731 6.37 44.03 10.33
CA ASN A 731 5.90 44.37 8.99
C ASN A 731 7.06 44.71 8.03
N LYS A 732 6.76 44.90 6.74
CA LYS A 732 7.72 45.28 5.69
C LYS A 732 8.42 46.62 5.96
N PHE A 733 7.78 47.52 6.70
CA PHE A 733 8.35 48.79 7.16
C PHE A 733 9.33 48.62 8.34
N LYS A 734 9.54 47.38 8.82
CA LYS A 734 10.37 46.96 9.95
C LYS A 734 9.82 47.37 11.32
N GLU A 735 8.59 47.88 11.38
CA GLU A 735 7.86 48.21 12.60
C GLU A 735 7.33 46.94 13.27
N VAL A 736 6.97 47.04 14.55
CA VAL A 736 6.43 45.91 15.33
C VAL A 736 4.94 46.14 15.56
N GLU A 737 4.13 45.28 14.99
CA GLU A 737 2.68 45.26 15.16
C GLU A 737 2.29 44.15 16.14
N LYS A 738 1.27 44.43 16.96
CA LYS A 738 0.73 43.48 17.95
C LYS A 738 -0.69 43.02 17.60
N ASP A 739 -1.04 41.86 18.15
CA ASP A 739 -2.39 41.30 18.17
C ASP A 739 -3.09 41.25 16.81
N ILE A 740 -2.36 40.76 15.81
CA ILE A 740 -2.82 40.71 14.43
C ILE A 740 -3.77 39.54 14.24
N PHE A 741 -5.06 39.81 14.38
CA PHE A 741 -6.12 39.00 13.79
C PHE A 741 -6.25 39.32 12.29
N LEU A 742 -6.30 38.28 11.46
CA LEU A 742 -6.53 38.34 10.02
C LEU A 742 -7.52 37.24 9.64
N GLN A 743 -8.51 37.58 8.82
CA GLN A 743 -9.34 36.61 8.12
C GLN A 743 -8.88 36.53 6.66
N SER A 744 -8.80 35.33 6.12
CA SER A 744 -8.45 35.08 4.72
C SER A 744 -9.28 33.96 4.11
N ILE A 745 -9.45 34.03 2.79
CA ILE A 745 -9.98 32.95 1.96
C ILE A 745 -8.95 32.70 0.85
N ASP A 746 -8.56 31.46 0.63
CA ASP A 746 -7.65 31.05 -0.45
C ASP A 746 -8.37 30.00 -1.32
N LEU A 747 -8.34 30.17 -2.64
CA LEU A 747 -9.09 29.37 -3.62
C LEU A 747 -8.14 28.91 -4.73
N GLY A 748 -7.68 27.67 -4.65
CA GLY A 748 -6.90 26.98 -5.68
C GLY A 748 -7.78 26.16 -6.62
N PHE A 749 -7.44 26.14 -7.91
CA PHE A 749 -8.12 25.35 -8.94
C PHE A 749 -7.12 24.89 -10.02
N ASP A 750 -6.85 23.59 -10.10
CA ASP A 750 -5.96 22.95 -11.09
C ASP A 750 -6.79 22.20 -12.13
N LEU A 751 -6.97 22.77 -13.33
CA LEU A 751 -7.61 22.10 -14.46
C LEU A 751 -6.55 21.35 -15.28
N ARG A 752 -6.71 20.04 -15.43
CA ARG A 752 -5.76 19.18 -16.14
C ARG A 752 -6.41 18.46 -17.30
N LYS A 753 -5.79 18.54 -18.47
CA LYS A 753 -6.09 17.73 -19.65
C LYS A 753 -4.85 16.95 -20.07
N GLN A 754 -5.01 15.66 -20.31
CA GLN A 754 -3.98 14.81 -20.92
C GLN A 754 -4.48 14.26 -22.26
N SER A 755 -3.56 13.92 -23.15
CA SER A 755 -3.85 13.14 -24.37
C SER A 755 -2.61 12.35 -24.76
N ASN A 756 -2.75 11.06 -25.07
CA ASN A 756 -1.66 10.20 -25.52
C ASN A 756 -1.94 9.78 -26.98
N LEU A 757 -0.96 9.93 -27.87
CA LEU A 757 -1.05 9.56 -29.28
C LEU A 757 0.02 8.53 -29.63
N PHE A 758 -0.40 7.36 -30.12
CA PHE A 758 0.51 6.35 -30.66
C PHE A 758 0.77 6.63 -32.14
N ILE A 759 1.87 7.35 -32.43
CA ILE A 759 2.26 7.69 -33.82
C ILE A 759 2.76 6.44 -34.55
N THR A 760 3.43 5.54 -33.84
CA THR A 760 3.70 4.16 -34.25
C THR A 760 3.72 3.27 -33.00
N PRO A 761 3.71 1.91 -33.11
CA PRO A 761 3.93 1.01 -31.97
C PRO A 761 5.27 1.20 -31.22
N LEU A 762 6.17 2.03 -31.75
CA LEU A 762 7.49 2.37 -31.19
C LEU A 762 7.62 3.86 -30.82
N ARG A 763 6.58 4.68 -31.05
CA ARG A 763 6.61 6.14 -30.87
C ARG A 763 5.29 6.67 -30.27
N GLU A 764 5.36 7.10 -29.02
CA GLU A 764 4.28 7.78 -28.31
C GLU A 764 4.52 9.29 -28.28
N LEU A 765 3.48 10.09 -28.52
CA LEU A 765 3.46 11.52 -28.23
C LEU A 765 2.40 11.79 -27.17
N LYS A 766 2.85 12.15 -25.97
CA LYS A 766 2.00 12.52 -24.85
C LYS A 766 1.98 14.03 -24.68
N ILE A 767 0.79 14.60 -24.73
CA ILE A 767 0.53 16.02 -24.50
C ILE A 767 -0.21 16.15 -23.16
N SER A 768 0.19 17.11 -22.34
CA SER A 768 -0.52 17.46 -21.12
C SER A 768 -0.57 18.97 -20.94
N ALA A 769 -1.77 19.49 -20.72
CA ALA A 769 -2.01 20.89 -20.37
C ALA A 769 -2.56 20.97 -18.94
N ASN A 770 -2.07 21.97 -18.20
CA ASN A 770 -2.52 22.32 -16.87
C ASN A 770 -2.77 23.84 -16.83
N LEU A 771 -3.96 24.23 -16.37
CA LEU A 771 -4.32 25.60 -16.01
C LEU A 771 -4.56 25.62 -14.50
N ASN A 772 -3.62 26.18 -13.76
CA ASN A 772 -3.72 26.36 -12.31
C ASN A 772 -4.07 27.82 -11.99
N THR A 773 -5.13 28.06 -11.23
CA THR A 773 -5.58 29.39 -10.78
C THR A 773 -5.62 29.43 -9.27
N ASN A 774 -5.06 30.47 -8.64
CA ASN A 774 -5.14 30.70 -7.20
C ASN A 774 -5.66 32.11 -6.93
N VAL A 775 -6.70 32.25 -6.10
CA VAL A 775 -7.30 33.53 -5.72
C VAL A 775 -7.37 33.63 -4.21
N ILE A 776 -6.69 34.64 -3.65
CA ILE A 776 -6.60 34.88 -2.21
C ILE A 776 -7.26 36.22 -1.86
N TRP A 777 -8.19 36.20 -0.91
CA TRP A 777 -8.80 37.37 -0.27
C TRP A 777 -8.28 37.52 1.16
N HIS A 778 -7.85 38.73 1.52
CA HIS A 778 -7.46 39.12 2.87
C HIS A 778 -8.37 40.24 3.38
N ALA A 779 -8.91 40.08 4.58
CA ALA A 779 -9.69 41.12 5.24
C ALA A 779 -8.91 42.44 5.44
N LYS A 780 -7.58 42.36 5.62
CA LYS A 780 -6.67 43.50 5.73
C LYS A 780 -5.23 43.20 5.28
N ASP A 781 -4.45 44.24 4.98
CA ASP A 781 -3.02 44.16 4.67
C ASP A 781 -2.16 44.96 5.69
N GLN A 782 -0.83 44.96 5.50
CA GLN A 782 0.16 45.68 6.32
C GLN A 782 0.11 47.21 6.13
N GLU A 783 -0.60 47.71 5.12
CA GLU A 783 -0.87 49.15 4.93
C GLU A 783 -2.23 49.56 5.50
N LYS A 784 -2.95 48.61 6.11
CA LYS A 784 -4.29 48.78 6.72
C LYS A 784 -5.40 49.03 5.69
N ASN A 785 -5.15 48.71 4.42
CA ASN A 785 -6.20 48.52 3.43
C ASN A 785 -7.14 47.37 3.87
N ARG A 786 -8.35 47.29 3.30
CA ARG A 786 -9.33 46.24 3.61
C ARG A 786 -9.80 45.52 2.35
N ASN A 787 -10.22 44.27 2.52
CA ASN A 787 -10.79 43.42 1.47
C ASN A 787 -9.90 43.28 0.21
N ILE A 788 -8.62 43.00 0.41
CA ILE A 788 -7.64 42.88 -0.66
C ILE A 788 -7.83 41.52 -1.34
N ILE A 789 -8.19 41.51 -2.62
CA ILE A 789 -8.20 40.31 -3.47
C ILE A 789 -6.93 40.33 -4.33
N ARG A 790 -6.24 39.19 -4.41
CA ARG A 790 -5.19 38.94 -5.43
C ARG A 790 -5.49 37.61 -6.11
N GLY A 791 -5.41 37.59 -7.43
CA GLY A 791 -5.60 36.38 -8.23
C GLY A 791 -4.42 36.17 -9.16
N VAL A 792 -4.05 34.91 -9.39
CA VAL A 792 -3.11 34.52 -10.43
C VAL A 792 -3.59 33.28 -11.15
N TYR A 793 -3.29 33.19 -12.44
CA TYR A 793 -3.35 31.94 -13.19
C TYR A 793 -1.96 31.57 -13.69
N SER A 794 -1.72 30.29 -13.92
CA SER A 794 -0.54 29.80 -14.60
C SER A 794 -0.91 28.68 -15.56
N ILE A 795 -0.30 28.71 -16.74
CA ILE A 795 -0.50 27.74 -17.81
C ILE A 795 0.79 26.97 -17.96
N ARG A 796 0.71 25.65 -17.75
CA ARG A 796 1.80 24.71 -18.01
C ARG A 796 1.37 23.74 -19.10
N THR A 797 2.05 23.78 -20.23
CA THR A 797 1.89 22.78 -21.30
C THR A 797 3.17 21.99 -21.45
N GLN A 798 3.03 20.67 -21.66
CA GLN A 798 4.16 19.78 -21.91
C GLN A 798 3.83 18.84 -23.07
N ALA A 799 4.73 18.77 -24.04
CA ALA A 799 4.74 17.77 -25.10
C ALA A 799 5.93 16.82 -24.87
N THR A 800 5.66 15.53 -24.81
CA THR A 800 6.61 14.46 -24.49
C THR A 800 6.59 13.44 -25.62
N ASN A 801 7.65 13.37 -26.43
CA ASN A 801 7.80 12.29 -27.40
C ASN A 801 8.72 11.20 -26.83
N THR A 802 8.14 10.02 -26.64
CA THR A 802 8.86 8.79 -26.29
C THR A 802 9.08 7.99 -27.57
N LEU A 803 10.33 7.61 -27.83
CA LEU A 803 10.75 6.72 -28.91
C LEU A 803 11.51 5.54 -28.29
N PHE A 804 11.12 4.31 -28.60
CA PHE A 804 11.90 3.13 -28.17
C PHE A 804 12.14 2.16 -29.33
N ARG A 805 13.26 1.44 -29.28
CA ARG A 805 13.59 0.40 -30.26
C ARG A 805 14.28 -0.78 -29.59
N ILE A 806 13.91 -1.99 -30.00
CA ILE A 806 14.51 -3.22 -29.49
C ILE A 806 15.42 -3.82 -30.57
N TYR A 807 16.70 -3.92 -30.27
CA TYR A 807 17.75 -4.42 -31.16
C TYR A 807 18.13 -5.88 -30.83
N SER A 808 18.53 -6.63 -31.87
CA SER A 808 19.06 -8.00 -31.77
C SER A 808 20.59 -7.99 -31.62
N THR A 809 21.08 -8.06 -30.39
CA THR A 809 22.51 -7.95 -30.04
C THR A 809 23.30 -9.24 -30.26
N ARG A 810 23.23 -9.84 -31.46
CA ARG A 810 24.00 -11.07 -31.79
C ARG A 810 25.52 -10.88 -31.60
N PHE A 811 26.00 -9.64 -31.71
CA PHE A 811 27.41 -9.24 -31.54
C PHE A 811 27.85 -9.03 -30.08
N ILE A 812 26.94 -9.08 -29.08
CA ILE A 812 27.29 -8.92 -27.66
C ILE A 812 27.08 -10.26 -26.93
N PRO A 813 28.14 -10.99 -26.55
CA PRO A 813 28.03 -12.27 -25.86
C PRO A 813 27.13 -12.22 -24.62
N GLY A 814 26.20 -13.16 -24.52
CA GLY A 814 25.28 -13.29 -23.38
C GLY A 814 24.02 -12.40 -23.40
N VAL A 815 23.93 -11.43 -24.31
CA VAL A 815 22.76 -10.52 -24.42
C VAL A 815 21.80 -11.01 -25.51
N ARG A 816 20.50 -11.18 -25.18
CA ARG A 816 19.45 -11.66 -26.10
C ARG A 816 18.78 -10.52 -26.87
N LYS A 817 18.52 -9.39 -26.20
CA LYS A 817 17.90 -8.17 -26.75
C LYS A 817 18.44 -6.94 -26.00
N LEU A 818 18.46 -5.79 -26.67
CA LEU A 818 18.72 -4.47 -26.08
C LEU A 818 17.56 -3.53 -26.41
N ARG A 819 16.94 -2.91 -25.41
CA ARG A 819 15.98 -1.81 -25.53
C ARG A 819 16.76 -0.50 -25.42
N HIS A 820 16.65 0.35 -26.44
CA HIS A 820 17.06 1.74 -26.36
C HIS A 820 15.79 2.58 -26.35
N GLU A 821 15.70 3.50 -25.41
CA GLU A 821 14.60 4.42 -25.22
C GLU A 821 15.15 5.84 -25.16
N MET A 822 14.46 6.75 -25.83
CA MET A 822 14.72 8.19 -25.84
C MET A 822 13.40 8.89 -25.53
N GLN A 823 13.45 9.86 -24.62
CA GLN A 823 12.32 10.66 -24.23
C GLN A 823 12.72 12.14 -24.34
N SER A 824 12.05 12.86 -25.21
CA SER A 824 12.26 14.28 -25.47
C SER A 824 11.03 15.05 -25.01
N SER A 825 11.18 15.92 -24.02
CA SER A 825 10.08 16.62 -23.37
C SER A 825 10.30 18.13 -23.40
N LEU A 826 9.40 18.84 -24.09
CA LEU A 826 9.35 20.29 -24.09
C LEU A 826 8.23 20.76 -23.16
N THR A 827 8.54 21.60 -22.18
CA THR A 827 7.61 22.17 -21.22
C THR A 827 7.64 23.70 -21.31
N PHE A 828 6.47 24.31 -21.51
CA PHE A 828 6.25 25.75 -21.38
C PHE A 828 5.50 26.02 -20.07
N ASP A 829 5.99 26.95 -19.26
CA ASP A 829 5.45 27.28 -17.94
C ASP A 829 5.33 28.80 -17.80
N TYR A 830 4.09 29.29 -17.86
CA TYR A 830 3.75 30.71 -17.84
C TYR A 830 2.91 31.09 -16.62
N GLN A 831 3.31 32.14 -15.93
CA GLN A 831 2.56 32.86 -14.89
C GLN A 831 2.87 34.35 -15.08
N PRO A 832 1.87 35.23 -15.23
CA PRO A 832 2.10 36.66 -15.42
C PRO A 832 2.77 37.28 -14.17
N PRO A 833 3.44 38.43 -14.32
CA PRO A 833 3.89 39.21 -13.18
C PRO A 833 2.68 39.73 -12.39
N ILE A 834 2.84 39.84 -11.08
CA ILE A 834 1.94 40.52 -10.16
C ILE A 834 2.75 41.60 -9.46
N ASP A 835 2.12 42.72 -9.11
CA ASP A 835 2.73 43.75 -8.27
C ASP A 835 3.37 43.14 -7.02
N ALA A 836 4.71 43.17 -6.97
CA ALA A 836 5.53 42.60 -5.89
C ALA A 836 5.44 43.41 -4.57
N ASN A 837 4.36 44.17 -4.40
CA ASN A 837 4.00 44.85 -3.16
C ASN A 837 3.72 43.81 -2.07
N GLU A 838 4.70 43.55 -1.21
CA GLU A 838 4.68 42.63 -0.06
C GLU A 838 3.73 43.07 1.07
N ASN A 839 2.58 43.65 0.72
CA ASN A 839 1.62 44.24 1.64
C ASN A 839 0.80 43.18 2.38
N LEU A 840 0.50 42.04 1.77
CA LEU A 840 -0.24 40.97 2.45
C LEU A 840 0.60 40.44 3.63
N TYR A 841 -0.05 40.15 4.76
CA TYR A 841 0.61 39.36 5.81
C TYR A 841 0.90 37.96 5.26
N PRO A 842 2.08 37.36 5.52
CA PRO A 842 2.43 36.03 5.03
C PRO A 842 1.82 34.93 5.91
N PHE A 843 0.49 34.94 6.04
CA PHE A 843 -0.32 33.99 6.79
C PHE A 843 -1.21 33.24 5.78
N GLY A 844 -1.15 31.91 5.75
CA GLY A 844 -1.77 31.09 4.69
C GLY A 844 -0.77 30.70 3.57
N PRO A 845 -1.09 29.69 2.74
CA PRO A 845 -0.14 29.08 1.82
C PRO A 845 0.16 29.92 0.57
N SER A 846 -0.86 30.51 -0.08
CA SER A 846 -0.69 31.19 -1.39
C SER A 846 -0.35 32.68 -1.28
N THR A 847 0.29 33.12 -0.19
CA THR A 847 0.60 34.53 0.06
C THR A 847 1.72 35.12 -0.81
N TYR A 848 2.46 34.27 -1.55
CA TYR A 848 3.55 34.66 -2.42
C TYR A 848 3.35 34.16 -3.86
N PHE A 849 3.19 35.08 -4.80
CA PHE A 849 3.15 34.80 -6.23
C PHE A 849 4.39 35.37 -6.92
N PHE A 850 5.01 34.60 -7.82
CA PHE A 850 6.20 35.00 -8.58
C PHE A 850 5.93 34.85 -10.07
N GLU A 851 6.44 35.78 -10.88
CA GLU A 851 6.43 35.67 -12.34
C GLU A 851 7.11 34.36 -12.78
N ARG A 852 6.55 33.67 -13.77
CA ARG A 852 7.19 32.52 -14.43
C ARG A 852 7.04 32.67 -15.94
N LYS A 853 8.15 32.67 -16.66
CA LYS A 853 8.16 32.68 -18.14
C LYS A 853 9.23 31.70 -18.59
N ARG A 854 8.96 30.40 -18.53
CA ARG A 854 9.98 29.36 -18.72
C ARG A 854 9.69 28.45 -19.90
N LEU A 855 10.75 28.11 -20.62
CA LEU A 855 10.77 27.05 -21.62
C LEU A 855 11.86 26.05 -21.22
N THR A 856 11.45 24.86 -20.78
CA THR A 856 12.36 23.78 -20.36
C THR A 856 12.32 22.65 -21.37
N TYR A 857 13.50 22.31 -21.91
CA TYR A 857 13.74 21.09 -22.64
C TYR A 857 14.40 20.07 -21.72
N ASN A 858 13.80 18.89 -21.59
CA ASN A 858 14.42 17.73 -20.93
C ASN A 858 14.67 16.64 -21.98
N PHE A 859 15.82 16.00 -21.92
CA PHE A 859 16.12 14.81 -22.71
C PHE A 859 16.65 13.69 -21.83
N ASN A 860 15.93 12.58 -21.82
CA ASN A 860 16.29 11.33 -21.17
C ASN A 860 16.62 10.30 -22.26
N THR A 861 17.71 9.54 -22.09
CA THR A 861 17.89 8.29 -22.80
C THR A 861 18.26 7.17 -21.84
N ASN A 862 17.74 5.98 -22.14
CA ASN A 862 17.78 4.80 -21.30
C ASN A 862 18.16 3.59 -22.18
N ILE A 863 19.16 2.81 -21.76
CA ILE A 863 19.61 1.61 -22.46
C ILE A 863 19.54 0.42 -21.49
N GLU A 864 18.72 -0.55 -21.85
CA GLU A 864 18.43 -1.74 -21.05
C GLU A 864 18.70 -3.02 -21.85
N ILE A 865 19.25 -4.04 -21.20
CA ILE A 865 19.57 -5.33 -21.84
C ILE A 865 18.83 -6.49 -21.16
N LYS A 866 18.38 -7.47 -21.95
CA LYS A 866 17.88 -8.76 -21.45
C LYS A 866 18.92 -9.84 -21.73
N THR A 867 19.47 -10.45 -20.68
CA THR A 867 20.50 -11.50 -20.79
C THR A 867 19.87 -12.87 -20.99
N ARG A 868 20.67 -13.90 -21.30
CA ARG A 868 20.17 -15.29 -21.36
C ARG A 868 19.72 -15.86 -20.01
N ARG A 869 20.15 -15.30 -18.87
CA ARG A 869 19.87 -15.80 -17.51
C ARG A 869 18.90 -14.94 -16.70
N SER A 870 18.45 -13.79 -17.23
CA SER A 870 17.49 -12.92 -16.55
C SER A 870 16.16 -12.85 -17.29
N GLN A 871 15.07 -13.03 -16.55
CA GLN A 871 13.72 -12.75 -17.04
C GLN A 871 13.47 -11.24 -17.14
N SER A 872 14.03 -10.42 -16.25
CA SER A 872 13.88 -8.96 -16.24
C SER A 872 14.96 -8.25 -17.07
N ALA A 873 14.64 -7.05 -17.55
CA ALA A 873 15.60 -6.17 -18.22
C ALA A 873 16.57 -5.53 -17.21
N HIS A 874 17.76 -5.17 -17.66
CA HIS A 874 18.79 -4.52 -16.86
C HIS A 874 19.22 -3.21 -17.51
N ARG A 875 18.86 -2.08 -16.89
CA ARG A 875 19.37 -0.75 -17.23
C ARG A 875 20.88 -0.68 -17.00
N ILE A 876 21.64 -0.56 -18.11
CA ILE A 876 23.11 -0.46 -18.10
C ILE A 876 23.59 0.99 -18.23
N PHE A 877 22.79 1.85 -18.88
CA PHE A 877 23.08 3.26 -19.06
C PHE A 877 21.78 4.05 -18.98
N HIS A 878 21.83 5.19 -18.30
CA HIS A 878 20.80 6.22 -18.35
C HIS A 878 21.45 7.59 -18.28
N PHE A 879 21.00 8.49 -19.14
CA PHE A 879 21.37 9.89 -19.18
C PHE A 879 20.11 10.73 -19.10
N ASP A 880 20.14 11.77 -18.27
CA ASP A 880 19.11 12.80 -18.19
C ASP A 880 19.79 14.17 -18.29
N THR A 881 19.20 15.10 -19.03
CA THR A 881 19.69 16.47 -19.06
C THR A 881 18.58 17.49 -19.24
N ARG A 882 18.73 18.63 -18.55
CA ARG A 882 17.77 19.73 -18.54
C ARG A 882 18.40 21.03 -19.03
N LEU A 883 17.72 21.68 -19.96
CA LEU A 883 17.97 23.05 -20.39
C LEU A 883 16.71 23.88 -20.13
N THR A 884 16.77 24.85 -19.22
CA THR A 884 15.71 25.84 -19.01
C THR A 884 16.15 27.20 -19.53
N ALA A 885 15.36 27.81 -20.40
CA ALA A 885 15.36 29.26 -20.64
C ALA A 885 14.36 29.93 -19.69
N ASP A 886 14.76 31.02 -19.07
CA ASP A 886 13.94 31.85 -18.18
C ASP A 886 13.87 33.26 -18.77
N PHE A 887 12.65 33.73 -19.03
CA PHE A 887 12.35 35.01 -19.67
C PHE A 887 11.69 36.00 -18.70
N THR A 888 11.82 35.77 -17.39
CA THR A 888 11.40 36.69 -16.33
C THR A 888 12.36 37.88 -16.20
N GLU A 889 11.85 39.05 -15.82
CA GLU A 889 12.66 40.29 -15.73
C GLU A 889 13.33 40.45 -14.35
N PHE A 890 13.88 39.34 -13.82
CA PHE A 890 14.30 39.23 -12.42
C PHE A 890 15.75 39.69 -12.18
N GLU A 891 15.94 40.91 -11.70
CA GLU A 891 17.27 41.54 -11.53
C GLU A 891 18.21 40.81 -10.55
N ALA A 892 17.67 40.21 -9.48
CA ALA A 892 18.48 39.63 -8.39
C ALA A 892 19.34 38.41 -8.80
N LEU A 893 19.20 37.92 -10.04
CA LEU A 893 20.05 36.87 -10.64
C LEU A 893 20.78 37.37 -11.90
N TYR A 894 21.21 38.64 -11.89
CA TYR A 894 22.08 39.26 -12.91
C TYR A 894 21.54 39.18 -14.35
N ARG A 895 20.20 39.13 -14.49
CA ARG A 895 19.49 38.97 -15.78
C ARG A 895 19.95 37.72 -16.56
N ARG A 896 20.27 36.61 -15.87
CA ARG A 896 20.54 35.30 -16.50
C ARG A 896 19.38 34.92 -17.43
N LYS A 897 19.68 34.45 -18.64
CA LYS A 897 18.66 34.01 -19.62
C LYS A 897 18.36 32.51 -19.52
N TYR A 898 19.29 31.75 -18.96
CA TYR A 898 19.22 30.30 -18.87
C TYR A 898 19.54 29.84 -17.46
N GLU A 899 19.02 28.68 -17.08
CA GLU A 899 19.49 28.00 -15.87
C GLU A 899 20.75 27.15 -16.18
N PRO A 900 21.62 26.89 -15.19
CA PRO A 900 22.73 25.97 -15.37
C PRO A 900 22.23 24.59 -15.82
N ILE A 901 22.79 24.10 -16.93
CA ILE A 901 22.48 22.81 -17.52
C ILE A 901 23.04 21.74 -16.59
N GLU A 902 22.14 20.98 -15.96
CA GLU A 902 22.50 19.78 -15.22
C GLU A 902 22.32 18.56 -16.14
N SER A 903 23.35 17.70 -16.15
CA SER A 903 23.39 16.46 -16.93
C SER A 903 23.82 15.31 -16.02
N ASP A 904 22.93 14.35 -15.78
CA ASP A 904 23.18 13.15 -15.01
C ASP A 904 23.48 11.96 -15.93
N PHE A 905 24.46 11.16 -15.52
CA PHE A 905 24.81 9.88 -16.13
C PHE A 905 24.79 8.82 -15.04
N THR A 906 24.11 7.71 -15.28
CA THR A 906 24.12 6.50 -14.44
C THR A 906 24.54 5.30 -15.28
N ILE A 907 25.63 4.65 -14.89
CA ILE A 907 26.22 3.52 -15.62
C ILE A 907 26.33 2.32 -14.68
N ILE A 908 25.66 1.21 -15.05
CA ILE A 908 25.61 -0.05 -14.29
C ILE A 908 26.01 -1.18 -15.24
N PRO A 909 27.31 -1.33 -15.58
CA PRO A 909 27.76 -2.16 -16.70
C PRO A 909 27.69 -3.68 -16.45
N LEU A 910 27.30 -4.11 -15.25
CA LEU A 910 27.23 -5.52 -14.84
C LEU A 910 25.79 -5.90 -14.45
N PRO A 911 25.24 -7.02 -14.98
CA PRO A 911 23.94 -7.56 -14.55
C PRO A 911 23.79 -7.78 -13.05
N SER A 912 24.88 -8.11 -12.34
CA SER A 912 24.90 -8.24 -10.88
C SER A 912 24.77 -6.91 -10.12
N ARG A 913 24.81 -5.77 -10.83
CA ARG A 913 24.77 -4.40 -10.28
C ARG A 913 25.92 -4.08 -9.30
N ASN A 914 26.93 -4.96 -9.24
CA ASN A 914 28.13 -4.86 -8.39
C ASN A 914 28.99 -3.63 -8.69
N LEU A 915 28.89 -3.02 -9.87
CA LEU A 915 29.51 -1.75 -10.21
C LEU A 915 28.41 -0.77 -10.61
N ASN A 916 28.38 0.40 -9.95
CA ASN A 916 27.46 1.49 -10.23
C ASN A 916 28.25 2.80 -10.22
N MET A 917 28.16 3.56 -11.31
CA MET A 917 28.85 4.83 -11.49
C MET A 917 27.82 5.92 -11.79
N THR A 918 27.72 6.91 -10.91
CA THR A 918 26.90 8.10 -11.13
C THR A 918 27.78 9.33 -11.32
N VAL A 919 27.45 10.16 -12.31
CA VAL A 919 28.16 11.40 -12.64
C VAL A 919 27.13 12.49 -12.94
N ARG A 920 27.15 13.58 -12.18
CA ARG A 920 26.46 14.83 -12.53
C ARG A 920 27.47 15.85 -13.04
N LEU A 921 27.21 16.42 -14.19
CA LEU A 921 27.90 17.61 -14.70
C LEU A 921 26.97 18.83 -14.55
N THR A 922 27.53 19.99 -14.29
CA THR A 922 26.78 21.26 -14.29
C THR A 922 27.55 22.32 -15.07
N HIS A 923 26.96 22.79 -16.17
CA HIS A 923 27.52 23.85 -17.02
C HIS A 923 26.63 25.09 -16.91
N ASP A 924 27.22 26.27 -16.71
CA ASP A 924 26.50 27.53 -16.76
C ASP A 924 26.61 28.11 -18.18
N PRO A 925 25.53 28.12 -18.97
CA PRO A 925 25.55 28.67 -20.33
C PRO A 925 25.59 30.21 -20.36
N ASN A 926 25.35 30.89 -19.24
CA ASN A 926 25.42 32.35 -19.17
C ASN A 926 26.88 32.84 -19.10
N PRO A 927 27.17 34.11 -19.44
CA PRO A 927 28.48 34.71 -19.18
C PRO A 927 28.82 34.70 -17.68
N HIS A 928 29.94 34.10 -17.31
CA HIS A 928 30.38 34.03 -15.91
C HIS A 928 30.93 35.41 -15.45
N PRO A 929 30.59 35.91 -14.24
CA PRO A 929 30.91 37.27 -13.82
C PRO A 929 32.41 37.59 -13.77
N ASP A 930 33.25 36.66 -13.30
CA ASP A 930 34.70 36.88 -13.17
C ASP A 930 35.46 37.09 -14.51
N ASP A 931 34.99 36.51 -15.62
CA ASP A 931 35.76 36.40 -16.88
C ASP A 931 34.94 36.40 -18.18
N GLY A 932 33.63 36.61 -18.11
CA GLY A 932 32.72 36.72 -19.27
C GLY A 932 32.48 35.42 -20.04
N GLN A 933 33.13 34.32 -19.70
CA GLN A 933 33.05 33.07 -20.47
C GLN A 933 31.70 32.37 -20.30
N GLN A 934 31.14 31.89 -21.42
CA GLN A 934 29.90 31.12 -21.49
C GLN A 934 30.17 29.60 -21.45
N PHE A 935 29.12 28.82 -21.17
CA PHE A 935 29.14 27.34 -21.12
C PHE A 935 30.18 26.76 -20.14
N LYS A 936 30.44 27.48 -19.05
CA LYS A 936 31.53 27.16 -18.11
C LYS A 936 31.13 26.02 -17.19
N MET A 937 32.01 25.04 -16.98
CA MET A 937 31.74 23.96 -16.02
C MET A 937 31.79 24.50 -14.58
N VAL A 938 30.62 24.75 -14.00
CA VAL A 938 30.46 25.27 -12.62
C VAL A 938 30.28 24.16 -11.59
N GLY A 939 30.12 22.90 -12.01
CA GLY A 939 30.05 21.76 -11.09
C GLY A 939 30.36 20.42 -11.74
N ILE A 940 30.92 19.51 -10.94
CA ILE A 940 31.00 18.08 -11.23
C ILE A 940 30.80 17.31 -9.92
N ARG A 941 29.99 16.26 -9.94
CA ARG A 941 29.89 15.28 -8.87
C ARG A 941 30.01 13.89 -9.45
N THR A 942 30.86 13.05 -8.88
CA THR A 942 30.97 11.63 -9.25
C THR A 942 30.80 10.76 -8.02
N ASN A 943 30.25 9.56 -8.19
CA ASN A 943 30.33 8.49 -7.20
C ASN A 943 30.40 7.13 -7.93
N ILE A 944 31.51 6.43 -7.73
CA ILE A 944 31.78 5.08 -8.23
C ILE A 944 31.69 4.13 -7.05
N ARG A 945 30.72 3.22 -7.06
CA ARG A 945 30.56 2.17 -6.05
C ARG A 945 30.84 0.80 -6.63
N TYR A 946 31.67 0.02 -5.94
CA TYR A 946 31.92 -1.38 -6.22
C TYR A 946 31.58 -2.24 -5.00
N THR A 947 30.73 -3.26 -5.18
CA THR A 947 30.19 -4.10 -4.10
C THR A 947 30.25 -5.60 -4.48
N ARG A 948 30.73 -6.42 -3.54
CA ARG A 948 30.73 -7.89 -3.50
C ARG A 948 30.64 -8.34 -2.04
N LYS A 949 30.47 -9.65 -1.78
CA LYS A 949 30.40 -10.25 -0.42
C LYS A 949 31.54 -9.82 0.52
N SER A 950 32.76 -9.66 0.00
CA SER A 950 33.96 -9.28 0.78
C SER A 950 34.41 -7.83 0.63
N TRP A 951 33.96 -7.11 -0.40
CA TRP A 951 34.42 -5.75 -0.74
C TRP A 951 33.22 -4.83 -0.95
N ASN A 952 33.14 -3.70 -0.26
CA ASN A 952 32.18 -2.65 -0.58
C ASN A 952 32.90 -1.29 -0.51
N VAL A 953 33.18 -0.67 -1.65
CA VAL A 953 33.98 0.56 -1.76
C VAL A 953 33.20 1.60 -2.57
N SER A 954 33.19 2.85 -2.12
CA SER A 954 32.56 3.99 -2.80
C SER A 954 33.55 5.16 -2.84
N LEU A 955 33.96 5.54 -4.04
CA LEU A 955 34.84 6.69 -4.31
C LEU A 955 34.01 7.81 -4.93
N GLY A 956 34.04 9.02 -4.36
CA GLY A 956 33.27 10.16 -4.85
C GLY A 956 34.08 11.44 -4.97
N ASN A 957 33.71 12.26 -5.95
CA ASN A 957 34.18 13.65 -6.08
C ASN A 957 32.98 14.59 -6.01
N SER A 958 33.15 15.78 -5.43
CA SER A 958 32.20 16.87 -5.61
C SER A 958 32.97 18.18 -5.77
N PHE A 959 32.60 18.96 -6.77
CA PHE A 959 33.06 20.32 -7.03
C PHE A 959 31.85 21.19 -7.38
N SER A 960 31.82 22.42 -6.85
CA SER A 960 30.80 23.41 -7.15
C SER A 960 31.34 24.83 -6.97
N LYS A 961 31.19 25.66 -8.00
CA LYS A 961 31.34 27.13 -7.96
C LYS A 961 30.21 27.75 -8.79
N ARG A 962 29.00 27.81 -8.22
CA ARG A 962 27.84 28.48 -8.84
C ARG A 962 27.99 30.01 -8.75
N HIS A 963 27.33 30.74 -9.64
CA HIS A 963 27.35 32.21 -9.71
C HIS A 963 27.02 32.90 -8.36
N THR A 964 26.18 32.30 -7.51
CA THR A 964 25.81 32.83 -6.19
C THR A 964 26.81 32.50 -5.07
N SER A 965 27.88 31.76 -5.36
CA SER A 965 28.82 31.21 -4.36
C SER A 965 30.17 31.93 -4.38
N ILE A 966 30.41 32.79 -3.38
CA ILE A 966 31.66 33.56 -3.20
C ILE A 966 32.91 32.66 -3.13
N ARG A 967 32.76 31.39 -2.74
CA ARG A 967 33.86 30.41 -2.66
C ARG A 967 33.47 29.13 -3.39
N ALA A 968 34.44 28.55 -4.11
CA ALA A 968 34.31 27.20 -4.65
C ALA A 968 34.39 26.16 -3.52
N ALA A 969 33.52 25.16 -3.56
CA ALA A 969 33.59 23.99 -2.68
C ALA A 969 34.14 22.79 -3.47
N ARG A 970 35.13 22.08 -2.92
CA ARG A 970 35.65 20.84 -3.50
C ARG A 970 35.95 19.80 -2.43
N SER A 971 35.47 18.58 -2.63
CA SER A 971 35.74 17.44 -1.77
C SER A 971 35.99 16.15 -2.58
N MET A 972 36.75 15.26 -1.97
CA MET A 972 36.95 13.88 -2.39
C MET A 972 36.56 12.98 -1.22
N THR A 973 35.81 11.93 -1.49
CA THR A 973 35.36 10.96 -0.50
C THR A 973 35.80 9.57 -0.90
N ALA A 974 36.32 8.81 0.07
CA ALA A 974 36.67 7.41 -0.12
C ALA A 974 36.18 6.64 1.10
N ASN A 975 35.09 5.90 0.91
CA ASN A 975 34.49 5.06 1.93
C ASN A 975 34.63 3.60 1.50
N GLY A 976 34.85 2.70 2.45
CA GLY A 976 34.81 1.29 2.12
C GLY A 976 34.85 0.34 3.31
N ARG A 977 34.59 -0.91 2.98
CA ARG A 977 34.56 -2.06 3.87
C ARG A 977 35.24 -3.22 3.18
N TYR A 978 36.18 -3.85 3.86
CA TYR A 978 36.79 -5.10 3.44
C TYR A 978 36.63 -6.17 4.51
N ARG A 979 36.18 -7.36 4.11
CA ARG A 979 36.04 -8.53 4.97
C ARG A 979 37.11 -9.55 4.62
N PHE A 980 38.01 -9.79 5.56
CA PHE A 980 39.06 -10.81 5.46
C PHE A 980 38.47 -12.23 5.67
N GLY A 981 37.31 -12.34 6.33
CA GLY A 981 36.58 -13.59 6.53
C GLY A 981 35.15 -13.34 7.04
N LYS A 982 34.51 -14.37 7.63
CA LYS A 982 33.26 -14.20 8.39
C LYS A 982 33.46 -13.26 9.59
N ASP A 983 34.65 -13.33 10.17
CA ASP A 983 34.94 -12.84 11.52
C ASP A 983 35.66 -11.49 11.58
N LEU A 984 36.26 -11.01 10.49
CA LEU A 984 37.13 -9.84 10.50
C LEU A 984 36.76 -8.86 9.38
N GLU A 985 36.36 -7.66 9.77
CA GLU A 985 35.88 -6.59 8.91
C GLU A 985 36.65 -5.29 9.22
N PHE A 986 37.16 -4.64 8.17
CA PHE A 986 37.84 -3.35 8.22
C PHE A 986 36.98 -2.30 7.50
N ASP A 987 36.52 -1.28 8.22
CA ASP A 987 35.81 -0.12 7.67
C ASP A 987 36.74 1.08 7.58
N PHE A 988 36.65 1.84 6.49
CA PHE A 988 37.28 3.16 6.36
C PHE A 988 36.31 4.20 5.78
N SER A 989 36.47 5.45 6.20
CA SER A 989 35.74 6.60 5.68
C SER A 989 36.65 7.82 5.70
N LEU A 990 36.96 8.36 4.52
CA LEU A 990 37.88 9.47 4.32
C LEU A 990 37.16 10.60 3.56
N ILE A 991 37.32 11.83 4.04
CA ILE A 991 36.87 13.05 3.38
C ILE A 991 38.07 14.00 3.29
N TYR A 992 38.54 14.25 2.07
CA TYR A 992 39.65 15.13 1.74
C TYR A 992 39.13 16.39 1.05
N TYR A 993 39.61 17.57 1.44
CA TYR A 993 39.29 18.85 0.79
C TYR A 993 40.52 19.34 0.02
N PRO A 994 40.54 19.25 -1.34
CA PRO A 994 41.71 19.61 -2.13
C PRO A 994 42.09 21.10 -2.11
N ILE A 995 41.19 21.99 -1.65
CA ILE A 995 41.44 23.43 -1.57
C ILE A 995 42.30 23.73 -0.32
N GLU A 996 41.86 23.27 0.85
CA GLU A 996 42.59 23.32 2.12
C GLU A 996 43.73 22.29 2.22
N ARG A 997 43.89 21.44 1.18
CA ARG A 997 44.92 20.40 1.02
C ARG A 997 45.01 19.37 2.15
N GLN A 998 43.93 19.19 2.92
CA GLN A 998 43.92 18.34 4.12
C GLN A 998 42.66 17.48 4.23
N PHE A 999 42.73 16.43 5.05
CA PHE A 999 41.53 15.65 5.40
C PHE A 999 40.65 16.42 6.38
N TYR A 1000 39.38 16.62 6.01
CA TYR A 1000 38.34 17.06 6.91
C TYR A 1000 37.84 15.92 7.82
N SER A 1001 37.84 14.68 7.33
CA SER A 1001 37.46 13.52 8.12
C SER A 1001 38.29 12.30 7.73
N GLN A 1002 38.69 11.54 8.74
CA GLN A 1002 39.33 10.23 8.61
C GLN A 1002 38.74 9.35 9.70
N ARG A 1003 38.13 8.22 9.35
CA ARG A 1003 37.66 7.21 10.28
C ARG A 1003 38.11 5.85 9.81
N ILE A 1004 38.66 5.06 10.73
CA ILE A 1004 39.13 3.70 10.48
C ILE A 1004 38.59 2.83 11.62
N SER A 1005 38.00 1.68 11.31
CA SER A 1005 37.47 0.73 12.28
C SER A 1005 37.88 -0.70 11.92
N ILE A 1006 38.23 -1.49 12.93
CA ILE A 1006 38.45 -2.93 12.84
C ILE A 1006 37.41 -3.60 13.73
N ASN A 1007 36.57 -4.44 13.13
CA ASN A 1007 35.55 -5.21 13.81
C ASN A 1007 35.98 -6.69 13.75
N ARG A 1008 36.21 -7.32 14.91
CA ARG A 1008 36.38 -8.78 15.03
C ARG A 1008 35.14 -9.37 15.69
N ASN A 1009 34.38 -10.17 14.95
CA ASN A 1009 33.35 -11.03 15.50
C ASN A 1009 34.00 -12.35 15.94
N LEU A 1010 33.64 -12.82 17.12
CA LEU A 1010 33.86 -14.17 17.63
C LEU A 1010 32.50 -14.71 18.10
N HIS A 1011 32.43 -15.94 18.61
CA HIS A 1011 31.15 -16.61 18.92
C HIS A 1011 30.29 -15.79 19.91
N ASP A 1012 30.81 -15.57 21.11
CA ASP A 1012 30.08 -14.90 22.20
C ASP A 1012 30.35 -13.40 22.31
N TRP A 1013 31.27 -12.85 21.50
CA TRP A 1013 31.75 -11.48 21.64
C TRP A 1013 32.23 -10.83 20.34
N ASN A 1014 32.01 -9.52 20.23
CA ASN A 1014 32.48 -8.66 19.14
C ASN A 1014 33.43 -7.59 19.72
N LEU A 1015 34.64 -7.51 19.17
CA LEU A 1015 35.60 -6.44 19.43
C LEU A 1015 35.52 -5.39 18.31
N ARG A 1016 35.37 -4.12 18.68
CA ARG A 1016 35.43 -2.96 17.78
C ARG A 1016 36.54 -2.01 18.26
N ILE A 1017 37.58 -1.85 17.45
CA ILE A 1017 38.60 -0.82 17.61
C ILE A 1017 38.32 0.25 16.56
N SER A 1018 38.19 1.52 16.94
CA SER A 1018 37.96 2.61 16.00
C SER A 1018 38.77 3.85 16.35
N TRP A 1019 39.33 4.48 15.32
CA TRP A 1019 39.95 5.80 15.39
C TRP A 1019 39.19 6.74 14.45
N SER A 1020 38.97 7.99 14.87
CA SER A 1020 38.56 9.04 13.94
C SER A 1020 39.13 10.41 14.25
N ARG A 1021 39.57 11.11 13.20
CA ARG A 1021 39.91 12.53 13.21
C ARG A 1021 38.89 13.28 12.37
N VAL A 1022 38.35 14.39 12.88
CA VAL A 1022 37.37 15.25 12.18
C VAL A 1022 37.74 16.72 12.42
N GLY A 1023 37.66 17.55 11.38
CA GLY A 1023 37.96 18.99 11.45
C GLY A 1023 39.11 19.43 10.54
N ILE A 1024 39.30 20.75 10.45
CA ILE A 1024 40.29 21.44 9.63
C ILE A 1024 41.26 22.17 10.56
N LYS A 1025 42.55 21.87 10.46
CA LYS A 1025 43.57 22.60 11.24
C LYS A 1025 43.68 24.02 10.68
N ARG A 1026 43.58 25.01 11.57
CA ARG A 1026 43.64 26.45 11.31
C ARG A 1026 44.31 27.13 12.50
N ASP A 1027 44.67 28.41 12.34
CA ASP A 1027 45.20 29.19 13.44
C ASP A 1027 44.11 29.50 14.49
N PRO A 1028 44.43 29.54 15.80
CA PRO A 1028 43.48 29.88 16.84
C PRO A 1028 42.81 31.26 16.61
N PRO A 1029 41.52 31.43 16.95
CA PRO A 1029 40.62 30.48 17.63
C PRO A 1029 39.86 29.53 16.67
N PHE A 1030 40.28 29.38 15.41
CA PHE A 1030 39.49 28.70 14.37
C PHE A 1030 39.87 27.22 14.13
N ASP A 1031 40.79 26.65 14.89
CA ASP A 1031 41.05 25.20 14.86
C ASP A 1031 39.82 24.44 15.40
N ASN A 1032 39.43 23.38 14.69
CA ASN A 1032 38.34 22.50 15.10
C ASN A 1032 38.67 21.02 14.88
N VAL A 1033 39.96 20.66 14.86
CA VAL A 1033 40.41 19.27 14.77
C VAL A 1033 40.15 18.51 16.07
N ARG A 1034 39.12 17.67 16.05
CA ARG A 1034 38.83 16.61 17.02
C ARG A 1034 39.56 15.32 16.65
N GLN A 1035 39.99 14.57 17.65
CA GLN A 1035 40.48 13.20 17.50
C GLN A 1035 39.84 12.30 18.57
N ASP A 1036 39.34 11.15 18.15
CA ASP A 1036 38.71 10.13 18.99
C ASP A 1036 39.44 8.79 18.81
N PHE A 1037 39.65 8.08 19.91
CA PHE A 1037 40.09 6.68 19.90
C PHE A 1037 39.20 5.85 20.81
N THR A 1038 38.62 4.77 20.30
CA THR A 1038 37.65 3.94 21.03
C THR A 1038 37.95 2.46 20.90
N PHE A 1039 37.89 1.75 22.03
CA PHE A 1039 38.05 0.31 22.15
C PHE A 1039 36.80 -0.26 22.83
N GLN A 1040 36.04 -1.10 22.12
CA GLN A 1040 34.74 -1.57 22.57
C GLN A 1040 34.63 -3.09 22.46
N VAL A 1041 34.12 -3.72 23.51
CA VAL A 1041 33.81 -5.15 23.57
C VAL A 1041 32.31 -5.32 23.80
N ASN A 1042 31.65 -5.97 22.86
CA ASN A 1042 30.23 -6.34 22.94
C ASN A 1042 30.11 -7.82 23.25
N LEU A 1043 29.26 -8.20 24.19
CA LEU A 1043 28.85 -9.59 24.36
C LEU A 1043 27.64 -9.85 23.46
N ILE A 1044 27.66 -10.96 22.72
CA ILE A 1044 26.66 -11.31 21.70
C ILE A 1044 25.53 -12.13 22.34
N GLY A 1045 25.86 -13.01 23.30
CA GLY A 1045 24.86 -13.78 24.06
C GLY A 1045 23.94 -12.93 24.95
N GLU A 1046 24.38 -11.73 25.35
CA GLU A 1046 23.57 -10.79 26.14
C GLU A 1046 23.38 -9.46 25.39
N PRO A 1047 22.31 -9.30 24.58
CA PRO A 1047 22.07 -8.08 23.79
C PRO A 1047 21.79 -6.80 24.63
N ALA A 1048 21.82 -6.89 25.96
CA ALA A 1048 21.75 -5.77 26.88
C ALA A 1048 23.12 -5.31 27.41
N VAL A 1049 24.21 -6.05 27.14
CA VAL A 1049 25.52 -5.85 27.79
C VAL A 1049 26.65 -5.70 26.78
N SER A 1050 27.13 -4.47 26.63
CA SER A 1050 28.46 -4.20 26.08
C SER A 1050 29.19 -3.12 26.86
N THR A 1051 30.52 -3.15 26.79
CA THR A 1051 31.42 -2.23 27.49
C THR A 1051 32.39 -1.61 26.50
N GLY A 1052 32.52 -0.29 26.53
CA GLY A 1052 33.56 0.40 25.78
C GLY A 1052 34.37 1.36 26.64
N ILE A 1053 35.62 1.54 26.25
CA ILE A 1053 36.55 2.54 26.75
C ILE A 1053 36.90 3.46 25.57
N GLY A 1054 36.97 4.76 25.79
CA GLY A 1054 37.34 5.68 24.71
C GLY A 1054 37.83 7.03 25.20
N TYR A 1055 38.72 7.62 24.40
CA TYR A 1055 39.34 8.92 24.61
C TYR A 1055 38.69 9.96 23.69
N ASP A 1056 38.19 11.05 24.27
CA ASP A 1056 37.69 12.24 23.55
C ASP A 1056 38.72 13.38 23.70
N ALA A 1057 39.49 13.66 22.64
CA ALA A 1057 40.50 14.72 22.68
C ALA A 1057 39.90 16.14 22.79
N THR A 1058 38.58 16.31 22.70
CA THR A 1058 37.91 17.60 22.95
C THR A 1058 37.80 17.91 24.45
N THR A 1059 37.92 16.91 25.31
CA THR A 1059 37.87 17.04 26.78
C THR A 1059 39.10 16.45 27.48
N GLU A 1060 40.04 15.87 26.71
CA GLU A 1060 41.26 15.19 27.18
C GLU A 1060 40.99 14.05 28.19
N THR A 1061 39.78 13.48 28.14
CA THR A 1061 39.31 12.46 29.10
C THR A 1061 39.15 11.08 28.47
N TRP A 1062 39.41 10.06 29.30
CA TRP A 1062 39.01 8.68 29.06
C TRP A 1062 37.65 8.42 29.74
N GLY A 1063 36.73 7.81 29.01
CA GLY A 1063 35.46 7.31 29.54
C GLY A 1063 35.39 5.78 29.55
N LEU A 1064 34.50 5.26 30.39
CA LEU A 1064 34.09 3.86 30.46
C LEU A 1064 32.56 3.81 30.45
N HIS A 1065 31.97 3.17 29.45
CA HIS A 1065 30.53 3.16 29.24
C HIS A 1065 30.00 1.73 29.12
N THR A 1066 28.94 1.43 29.87
CA THR A 1066 27.98 0.38 29.56
C THR A 1066 27.10 0.85 28.40
N LEU A 1067 27.00 0.04 27.35
CA LEU A 1067 26.32 0.36 26.10
C LEU A 1067 25.25 -0.71 25.80
N PRO A 1068 24.14 -0.38 25.13
CA PRO A 1068 23.27 -1.39 24.53
C PRO A 1068 24.00 -2.11 23.40
N ALA A 1069 23.80 -3.43 23.25
CA ALA A 1069 24.57 -4.19 22.26
C ALA A 1069 24.34 -3.69 20.83
N GLY A 1070 25.40 -3.66 20.03
CA GLY A 1070 25.39 -3.14 18.66
C GLY A 1070 25.50 -1.62 18.54
N VAL A 1071 25.30 -0.84 19.61
CA VAL A 1071 25.51 0.62 19.58
C VAL A 1071 27.00 0.93 19.72
N PRO A 1072 27.64 1.68 18.80
CA PRO A 1072 29.06 1.99 18.91
C PRO A 1072 29.31 3.05 19.99
N TYR A 1073 30.43 2.98 20.70
CA TYR A 1073 30.81 3.90 21.79
C TYR A 1073 30.69 5.39 21.37
N ASN A 1074 31.11 5.72 20.15
CA ASN A 1074 31.05 7.08 19.61
C ASN A 1074 29.63 7.57 19.25
N ALA A 1075 28.57 6.75 19.39
CA ALA A 1075 27.19 7.21 19.35
C ALA A 1075 26.87 8.15 20.53
N PHE A 1076 27.47 7.90 21.70
CA PHE A 1076 27.35 8.68 22.93
C PHE A 1076 28.39 9.82 23.01
N GLY A 1077 29.21 9.99 21.97
CA GLY A 1077 30.14 11.10 21.82
C GLY A 1077 29.43 12.43 21.50
N THR A 1078 30.04 13.53 21.92
CA THR A 1078 29.47 14.90 21.98
C THR A 1078 29.11 15.57 20.63
N GLY A 1079 29.06 14.82 19.52
CA GLY A 1079 28.82 15.34 18.16
C GLY A 1079 27.52 14.89 17.47
N ASN A 1080 26.84 13.82 17.90
CA ASN A 1080 25.68 13.28 17.18
C ASN A 1080 24.32 13.88 17.59
N SER A 1081 24.26 14.67 18.67
CA SER A 1081 23.01 15.06 19.34
C SER A 1081 22.33 16.32 18.78
N LEU A 1082 22.90 17.01 17.79
CA LEU A 1082 22.23 18.13 17.10
C LEU A 1082 21.12 17.70 16.11
N GLY A 1083 20.82 16.40 16.00
CA GLY A 1083 19.88 15.93 14.98
C GLY A 1083 19.37 14.50 15.06
N ARG A 1084 19.01 14.00 16.26
CA ARG A 1084 17.98 12.94 16.46
C ARG A 1084 17.68 12.70 17.94
N SER A 1085 16.44 12.95 18.34
CA SER A 1085 15.85 12.31 19.52
C SER A 1085 15.57 10.84 19.19
N PHE A 1086 16.21 9.93 19.93
CA PHE A 1086 15.71 8.57 20.08
C PHE A 1086 14.84 8.55 21.34
N PHE A 1087 13.53 8.48 21.12
CA PHE A 1087 12.54 8.03 22.11
C PHE A 1087 12.43 6.51 22.02
#